data_AF-A0A4Y7IPI9-F1
#
_entry.id   AF-A0A4Y7IPI9-F1
#
_cell.length_a   1.000
_cell.length_b   1.000
_cell.length_c   1.000
_cell.angle_alpha   90.00
_cell.angle_beta   90.00
_cell.angle_gamma   90.00
#
_symmetry.space_group_name_H-M   'P 1'
#
loop_
_entity.id
_entity.type
_entity.pdbx_description
1 polymer ?
#
loop_
_entity_poly.entity_id
_entity_poly.type
_entity_poly.pdbx_seq_one_letter_code
_entity_poly.pdbx_strand_id
1 'polypeptide(L)'
;MSSIKTTSTKTTSSDGSHSLSPTSLAGTRTLVAVAVRGSSMGSRQAVRWAVDNLISIADRFVLVHVMPPLNTISTPSGNRIQISEMDPTIVAMYRQEVKAKCEEVFLPFKTLCRSKEMETLILEDENPAYALLKYITRAGCNNLVLGSSTSSNFVGRKLQGQDVPTTLMNFVTTTCNIFVVSRTKVISKLIDSYSNPEDAEENRNHEFSVTINREVSTIHPPSEASEYGGDDDYSAPVSEVFTDVPSRKFTNGDSFAGATVNYKRQMSRTNGKKNLLELPKGNEHDFMASAFKESKKFELQSELSGLQSELRHTLEMYDRACEDLVHVQKKIQSISSECVEEASKTRAAIERVEMWNKIAEEEKSNYLETTNELEVARQLLSQEVHERQKAELNVITTFTERQVLIDALFSGDRRYKRFTRDEIVVATGSFSDAKVIGEGGYGKVYKCTLDHTPMAVKVLHPQEFHSKKEEFLTEVEVLSQLCHPHLVLLLGGCPEIGCLVYEYMENGNLEERLFCEGGTEPLPWFIRFQIAYEVACGLAFLHGTKPEPIIHRDLKPGNILLGRNYVSKIGDVGFAKFMTSIVPDNVSMCRNSTLAGTLNYMDPEYYRTGVIRPKSDVYSFGIIVLQMLTARPANGLVMSVENAISCGLFVDILDKSITDWPLPEAQELAWLALRCARLRCRDRPDLRSEILPVLERFSNLANIQLQKADNFMPSYYFCPILQEVMEDPHIAADGFTYEYSAIQKWVEKQKVSPVTRVILPHIRLTPNLTLKSAIQEWKQQQVQTA
;
A
#
# COMPACT_ATOMS: atom_id res chain seq x y z
N MET A 1 18.70 -56.74 20.97
CA MET A 1 18.91 -56.11 19.64
C MET A 1 19.47 -54.71 19.84
N SER A 2 19.73 -53.95 18.77
CA SER A 2 20.67 -52.81 18.73
C SER A 2 20.55 -51.80 19.89
N SER A 3 21.70 -51.28 20.32
CA SER A 3 21.80 -50.34 21.45
C SER A 3 23.10 -49.54 21.38
N ILE A 4 23.01 -48.26 21.82
CA ILE A 4 24.03 -47.52 22.59
C ILE A 4 25.29 -46.96 21.86
N LYS A 5 25.35 -45.60 21.87
CA LYS A 5 26.51 -44.69 22.06
C LYS A 5 27.60 -44.43 20.98
N THR A 6 27.59 -43.18 20.51
CA THR A 6 28.65 -42.12 20.57
C THR A 6 30.16 -42.44 20.37
N THR A 7 30.76 -41.79 19.36
CA THR A 7 32.09 -41.10 19.34
C THR A 7 32.04 -40.02 18.23
N SER A 8 32.69 -38.85 18.22
CA SER A 8 33.75 -38.16 19.00
C SER A 8 35.16 -38.14 18.37
N THR A 9 35.66 -36.92 18.04
CA THR A 9 37.07 -36.56 17.71
C THR A 9 37.69 -37.15 16.41
N LYS A 10 38.78 -36.62 15.78
CA LYS A 10 39.61 -35.42 16.01
C LYS A 10 40.32 -34.92 14.72
N THR A 11 40.86 -33.71 14.81
CA THR A 11 41.85 -33.01 13.96
C THR A 11 43.01 -33.83 13.35
N THR A 12 43.47 -33.41 12.15
CA THR A 12 44.88 -33.43 11.71
C THR A 12 45.22 -32.16 10.92
N SER A 13 46.51 -31.81 10.84
CA SER A 13 47.05 -30.59 10.23
C SER A 13 48.45 -30.83 9.66
N SER A 14 48.82 -30.22 8.54
CA SER A 14 50.20 -30.19 8.02
C SER A 14 50.40 -29.08 6.98
N ASP A 15 51.54 -28.38 7.06
CA ASP A 15 51.93 -27.30 6.15
C ASP A 15 52.36 -27.77 4.75
N GLY A 16 52.44 -26.81 3.80
CA GLY A 16 52.97 -27.04 2.46
C GLY A 16 53.17 -25.73 1.68
N SER A 17 54.36 -25.12 1.80
CA SER A 17 54.68 -23.83 1.18
C SER A 17 55.22 -23.96 -0.25
N HIS A 18 54.65 -23.25 -1.22
CA HIS A 18 55.27 -22.99 -2.53
C HIS A 18 55.04 -21.55 -3.02
N SER A 19 55.89 -21.10 -3.94
CA SER A 19 56.20 -19.69 -4.20
C SER A 19 55.58 -19.09 -5.46
N LEU A 20 55.19 -17.82 -5.33
CA LEU A 20 54.96 -16.77 -6.36
C LEU A 20 55.25 -17.10 -7.84
N SER A 21 54.23 -16.91 -8.68
CA SER A 21 54.33 -16.24 -10.00
C SER A 21 53.02 -15.46 -10.27
N PRO A 22 53.01 -14.43 -11.16
CA PRO A 22 52.08 -13.30 -11.00
C PRO A 22 50.84 -13.28 -11.91
N THR A 23 49.78 -12.63 -11.41
CA THR A 23 48.70 -11.92 -12.13
C THR A 23 48.03 -12.61 -13.32
N SER A 24 46.80 -13.09 -13.10
CA SER A 24 45.68 -12.84 -14.00
C SER A 24 44.67 -11.91 -13.31
N LEU A 25 43.95 -11.08 -14.08
CA LEU A 25 42.97 -10.15 -13.52
C LEU A 25 41.74 -10.94 -13.04
N ALA A 26 41.42 -10.86 -11.74
CA ALA A 26 40.26 -11.54 -11.18
C ALA A 26 38.96 -10.85 -11.65
N GLY A 27 38.08 -11.61 -12.30
CA GLY A 27 36.75 -11.12 -12.69
C GLY A 27 35.93 -10.72 -11.45
N THR A 28 35.39 -9.50 -11.46
CA THR A 28 34.56 -8.98 -10.37
C THR A 28 33.22 -9.71 -10.33
N ARG A 29 33.00 -10.49 -9.26
CA ARG A 29 31.72 -11.17 -9.03
C ARG A 29 30.56 -10.18 -8.94
N THR A 30 29.50 -10.44 -9.68
CA THR A 30 28.32 -9.57 -9.80
C THR A 30 27.27 -9.92 -8.75
N LEU A 31 27.13 -9.07 -7.73
CA LEU A 31 26.10 -9.12 -6.72
C LEU A 31 24.88 -8.27 -7.13
N VAL A 32 23.74 -8.92 -7.33
CA VAL A 32 22.43 -8.28 -7.56
C VAL A 32 21.59 -8.39 -6.30
N ALA A 33 21.08 -7.25 -5.82
CA ALA A 33 20.17 -7.19 -4.69
C ALA A 33 18.79 -6.65 -5.13
N VAL A 34 17.71 -7.17 -4.54
CA VAL A 34 16.35 -6.67 -4.76
C VAL A 34 15.71 -6.35 -3.42
N ALA A 35 15.37 -5.08 -3.19
CA ALA A 35 14.72 -4.67 -1.94
C ALA A 35 13.21 -4.96 -1.99
N VAL A 36 12.71 -5.71 -1.01
CA VAL A 36 11.30 -6.14 -0.93
C VAL A 36 10.62 -5.66 0.35
N ARG A 37 9.34 -5.31 0.25
CA ARG A 37 8.49 -4.88 1.37
C ARG A 37 7.13 -5.55 1.30
N GLY A 38 6.93 -6.55 2.18
CA GLY A 38 5.68 -7.32 2.26
C GLY A 38 5.27 -7.92 0.92
N SER A 39 3.96 -8.10 0.70
CA SER A 39 3.40 -8.60 -0.56
C SER A 39 3.21 -7.52 -1.64
N SER A 40 3.88 -6.36 -1.54
CA SER A 40 3.56 -5.17 -2.34
C SER A 40 3.73 -5.38 -3.85
N MET A 41 2.84 -4.77 -4.64
CA MET A 41 2.89 -4.90 -6.10
C MET A 41 4.16 -4.30 -6.71
N GLY A 42 4.70 -3.22 -6.12
CA GLY A 42 6.01 -2.66 -6.50
C GLY A 42 7.15 -3.65 -6.31
N SER A 43 7.25 -4.29 -5.14
CA SER A 43 8.25 -5.35 -4.91
C SER A 43 8.05 -6.56 -5.83
N ARG A 44 6.81 -6.95 -6.14
CA ARG A 44 6.53 -8.06 -7.07
C ARG A 44 6.92 -7.71 -8.52
N GLN A 45 6.84 -6.44 -8.90
CA GLN A 45 7.29 -5.99 -10.22
C GLN A 45 8.81 -5.84 -10.28
N ALA A 46 9.45 -5.32 -9.23
CA ALA A 46 10.90 -5.25 -9.10
C ALA A 46 11.56 -6.64 -9.13
N VAL A 47 11.03 -7.62 -8.39
CA VAL A 47 11.54 -9.00 -8.40
C VAL A 47 11.39 -9.64 -9.78
N ARG A 48 10.24 -9.49 -10.46
CA ARG A 48 10.09 -9.98 -11.84
C ARG A 48 11.09 -9.34 -12.78
N TRP A 49 11.16 -8.02 -12.81
CA TRP A 49 12.08 -7.31 -13.71
C TRP A 49 13.55 -7.68 -13.44
N ALA A 50 13.96 -7.81 -12.17
CA ALA A 50 15.30 -8.28 -11.81
C ALA A 50 15.56 -9.74 -12.22
N VAL A 51 14.56 -10.61 -12.12
CA VAL A 51 14.62 -12.00 -12.65
C VAL A 51 14.76 -11.99 -14.16
N ASP A 52 13.94 -11.20 -14.87
CA ASP A 52 13.89 -11.19 -16.33
C ASP A 52 15.13 -10.52 -16.97
N ASN A 53 15.80 -9.58 -16.27
CA ASN A 53 16.88 -8.75 -16.83
C ASN A 53 18.27 -8.98 -16.20
N LEU A 54 18.37 -9.35 -14.92
CA LEU A 54 19.65 -9.38 -14.18
C LEU A 54 20.06 -10.76 -13.63
N ILE A 55 19.15 -11.73 -13.52
CA ILE A 55 19.48 -13.06 -12.94
C ILE A 55 20.45 -13.89 -13.81
N SER A 56 20.59 -13.53 -15.09
CA SER A 56 21.52 -14.16 -16.03
C SER A 56 22.98 -13.77 -15.76
N ILE A 57 23.22 -12.52 -15.35
CA ILE A 57 24.54 -11.94 -15.08
C ILE A 57 24.94 -11.94 -13.60
N ALA A 58 24.04 -12.35 -12.70
CA ALA A 58 24.30 -12.40 -11.26
C ALA A 58 25.09 -13.66 -10.85
N ASP A 59 26.27 -13.47 -10.25
CA ASP A 59 26.97 -14.51 -9.47
C ASP A 59 26.24 -14.79 -8.15
N ARG A 60 25.63 -13.75 -7.56
CA ARG A 60 24.80 -13.83 -6.35
C ARG A 60 23.57 -12.96 -6.51
N PHE A 61 22.40 -13.51 -6.20
CA PHE A 61 21.13 -12.81 -6.26
C PHE A 61 20.45 -12.86 -4.89
N VAL A 62 20.24 -11.69 -4.29
CA VAL A 62 19.83 -11.57 -2.88
C VAL A 62 18.53 -10.77 -2.76
N LEU A 63 17.50 -11.37 -2.16
CA LEU A 63 16.30 -10.64 -1.75
C LEU A 63 16.56 -9.99 -0.38
N VAL A 64 16.46 -8.66 -0.31
CA VAL A 64 16.77 -7.88 0.89
C VAL A 64 15.49 -7.29 1.47
N HIS A 65 15.26 -7.53 2.76
CA HIS A 65 14.20 -6.88 3.53
C HIS A 65 14.84 -6.07 4.68
N VAL A 66 14.31 -4.88 4.96
CA VAL A 66 14.70 -4.09 6.14
C VAL A 66 13.56 -4.13 7.16
N MET A 67 13.84 -4.65 8.34
CA MET A 67 12.95 -4.58 9.51
C MET A 67 13.36 -3.42 10.42
N PRO A 68 12.43 -2.76 11.12
CA PRO A 68 12.75 -1.80 12.17
C PRO A 68 13.51 -2.48 13.33
N PRO A 69 14.30 -1.73 14.12
CA PRO A 69 15.05 -2.31 15.23
C PRO A 69 14.11 -2.82 16.33
N LEU A 70 14.52 -3.93 16.95
CA LEU A 70 13.80 -4.48 18.08
C LEU A 70 14.24 -3.77 19.37
N ASN A 71 13.38 -2.84 19.81
CA ASN A 71 13.52 -2.05 21.03
C ASN A 71 12.64 -2.57 22.19
N THR A 72 11.52 -3.24 21.90
CA THR A 72 10.62 -3.84 22.92
C THR A 72 10.25 -5.27 22.61
N ILE A 73 10.12 -6.13 23.64
CA ILE A 73 9.46 -7.43 23.53
C ILE A 73 8.00 -7.30 23.96
N SER A 74 7.07 -7.84 23.16
CA SER A 74 5.65 -7.98 23.53
C SER A 74 5.44 -9.26 24.34
N THR A 75 4.88 -9.12 25.54
CA THR A 75 4.46 -10.26 26.38
C THR A 75 3.13 -10.86 25.89
N PRO A 76 2.80 -12.12 26.26
CA PRO A 76 1.47 -12.69 26.02
C PRO A 76 0.32 -11.88 26.63
N SER A 77 0.59 -11.11 27.68
CA SER A 77 -0.34 -10.20 28.36
C SER A 77 -0.53 -8.85 27.64
N GLY A 78 0.04 -8.64 26.45
CA GLY A 78 -0.03 -7.38 25.70
C GLY A 78 0.95 -6.29 26.16
N ASN A 79 1.48 -6.37 27.38
CA ASN A 79 2.49 -5.46 27.90
C ASN A 79 3.79 -5.52 27.08
N ARG A 80 4.46 -4.36 26.93
CA ARG A 80 5.75 -4.21 26.25
C ARG A 80 6.86 -3.97 27.28
N ILE A 81 7.93 -4.75 27.21
CA ILE A 81 9.12 -4.59 28.07
C ILE A 81 10.28 -4.09 27.21
N GLN A 82 11.10 -3.18 27.73
CA GLN A 82 12.26 -2.66 26.98
C GLN A 82 13.36 -3.72 26.87
N ILE A 83 13.98 -3.81 25.69
CA ILE A 83 15.07 -4.78 25.44
C ILE A 83 16.35 -4.44 26.24
N SER A 84 16.49 -3.20 26.72
CA SER A 84 17.55 -2.79 27.66
C SER A 84 17.41 -3.37 29.08
N GLU A 85 16.24 -3.90 29.44
CA GLU A 85 15.91 -4.39 30.79
C GLU A 85 15.99 -5.93 30.89
N MET A 86 16.45 -6.60 29.82
CA MET A 86 16.43 -8.06 29.68
C MET A 86 17.81 -8.68 29.55
N ASP A 87 17.90 -9.99 29.86
CA ASP A 87 19.08 -10.80 29.63
C ASP A 87 19.45 -10.85 28.13
N PRO A 88 20.72 -10.63 27.74
CA PRO A 88 21.16 -10.63 26.35
C PRO A 88 20.85 -11.93 25.58
N THR A 89 20.76 -13.07 26.26
CA THR A 89 20.43 -14.37 25.66
C THR A 89 18.95 -14.42 25.26
N ILE A 90 18.06 -13.92 26.11
CA ILE A 90 16.62 -13.82 25.82
C ILE A 90 16.39 -12.85 24.65
N VAL A 91 17.09 -11.71 24.65
CA VAL A 91 17.07 -10.74 23.56
C VAL A 91 17.57 -11.35 22.24
N ALA A 92 18.65 -12.16 22.29
CA ALA A 92 19.17 -12.85 21.12
C ALA A 92 18.17 -13.89 20.56
N MET A 93 17.57 -14.71 21.44
CA MET A 93 16.53 -15.68 21.04
C MET A 93 15.31 -15.00 20.42
N TYR A 94 14.81 -13.91 21.02
CA TYR A 94 13.67 -13.16 20.46
C TYR A 94 14.02 -12.51 19.11
N ARG A 95 15.21 -11.90 18.98
CA ARG A 95 15.69 -11.37 17.70
C ARG A 95 15.79 -12.47 16.63
N GLN A 96 16.18 -13.68 17.00
CA GLN A 96 16.23 -14.82 16.08
C GLN A 96 14.81 -15.30 15.68
N GLU A 97 13.87 -15.39 16.64
CA GLU A 97 12.47 -15.77 16.38
C GLU A 97 11.77 -14.76 15.46
N VAL A 98 11.91 -13.46 15.72
CA VAL A 98 11.33 -12.42 14.87
C VAL A 98 11.96 -12.44 13.47
N LYS A 99 13.28 -12.66 13.34
CA LYS A 99 13.92 -12.81 12.03
C LYS A 99 13.45 -14.05 11.28
N ALA A 100 13.22 -15.16 11.97
CA ALA A 100 12.61 -16.36 11.38
C ALA A 100 11.16 -16.12 10.91
N LYS A 101 10.38 -15.29 11.61
CA LYS A 101 9.05 -14.83 11.15
C LYS A 101 9.13 -13.85 9.98
N CYS A 102 10.11 -12.96 9.97
CA CYS A 102 10.33 -12.02 8.87
C CYS A 102 10.80 -12.71 7.56
N GLU A 103 11.34 -13.93 7.60
CA GLU A 103 11.60 -14.73 6.39
C GLU A 103 10.33 -15.03 5.58
N GLU A 104 9.14 -15.03 6.20
CA GLU A 104 7.87 -15.24 5.50
C GLU A 104 7.59 -14.17 4.44
N VAL A 105 8.17 -12.97 4.59
CA VAL A 105 8.12 -11.90 3.58
C VAL A 105 8.67 -12.36 2.23
N PHE A 106 9.60 -13.33 2.21
CA PHE A 106 10.21 -13.81 0.97
C PHE A 106 9.43 -14.92 0.25
N LEU A 107 8.50 -15.63 0.91
CA LEU A 107 7.75 -16.73 0.27
C LEU A 107 7.03 -16.31 -1.04
N PRO A 108 6.32 -15.17 -1.11
CA PRO A 108 5.67 -14.71 -2.35
C PRO A 108 6.62 -14.37 -3.50
N PHE A 109 7.91 -14.19 -3.21
CA PHE A 109 8.96 -13.85 -4.18
C PHE A 109 9.77 -15.08 -4.60
N LYS A 110 10.05 -16.00 -3.67
CA LYS A 110 10.67 -17.31 -3.95
C LYS A 110 9.89 -18.08 -5.04
N THR A 111 8.55 -17.96 -5.09
CA THR A 111 7.71 -18.58 -6.16
C THR A 111 7.77 -17.89 -7.53
N LEU A 112 8.28 -16.66 -7.64
CA LEU A 112 8.45 -15.96 -8.92
C LEU A 112 9.74 -16.38 -9.66
N CYS A 113 10.64 -17.07 -8.96
CA CYS A 113 12.01 -17.29 -9.38
C CYS A 113 12.20 -18.75 -9.83
N ARG A 114 12.27 -18.97 -11.15
CA ARG A 114 12.29 -20.32 -11.75
C ARG A 114 13.64 -21.03 -11.50
N SER A 115 13.70 -21.79 -10.41
CA SER A 115 14.73 -22.80 -10.07
C SER A 115 16.21 -22.35 -10.10
N LYS A 116 16.49 -21.06 -9.89
CA LYS A 116 17.80 -20.62 -9.37
C LYS A 116 17.70 -20.45 -7.86
N GLU A 117 18.74 -20.87 -7.15
CA GLU A 117 18.89 -20.60 -5.72
C GLU A 117 19.05 -19.09 -5.48
N MET A 118 18.36 -18.57 -4.47
CA MET A 118 18.39 -17.15 -4.11
C MET A 118 18.61 -17.00 -2.62
N GLU A 119 19.53 -16.10 -2.26
CA GLU A 119 19.78 -15.75 -0.88
C GLU A 119 18.69 -14.80 -0.36
N THR A 120 18.38 -14.88 0.93
CA THR A 120 17.54 -13.92 1.62
C THR A 120 18.32 -13.22 2.72
N LEU A 121 18.06 -11.93 2.90
CA LEU A 121 18.79 -11.09 3.86
C LEU A 121 17.84 -10.14 4.58
N ILE A 122 17.86 -10.19 5.91
CA ILE A 122 17.11 -9.30 6.78
C ILE A 122 18.08 -8.33 7.45
N LEU A 123 17.96 -7.04 7.09
CA LEU A 123 18.67 -5.93 7.71
C LEU A 123 17.82 -5.33 8.84
N GLU A 124 18.44 -4.88 9.92
CA GLU A 124 17.79 -4.28 11.09
C GLU A 124 18.28 -2.83 11.23
N ASP A 125 17.43 -1.85 10.96
CA ASP A 125 17.76 -0.41 10.94
C ASP A 125 16.49 0.45 11.06
N GLU A 126 16.59 1.69 11.52
CA GLU A 126 15.44 2.62 11.58
C GLU A 126 15.11 3.23 10.21
N ASN A 127 16.13 3.38 9.35
CA ASN A 127 15.95 3.99 8.03
C ASN A 127 16.34 3.00 6.92
N PRO A 128 15.37 2.50 6.12
CA PRO A 128 15.65 1.50 5.09
C PRO A 128 16.55 2.00 3.96
N ALA A 129 16.64 3.31 3.70
CA ALA A 129 17.59 3.84 2.73
C ALA A 129 19.03 3.77 3.25
N TYR A 130 19.28 4.17 4.51
CA TYR A 130 20.60 4.04 5.13
C TYR A 130 21.02 2.58 5.35
N ALA A 131 20.08 1.70 5.68
CA ALA A 131 20.31 0.26 5.73
C ALA A 131 20.82 -0.29 4.39
N LEU A 132 20.16 0.08 3.29
CA LEU A 132 20.52 -0.34 1.94
C LEU A 132 21.84 0.30 1.48
N LEU A 133 22.09 1.60 1.73
CA LEU A 133 23.38 2.25 1.48
C LEU A 133 24.54 1.50 2.16
N LYS A 134 24.39 1.26 3.47
CA LYS A 134 25.37 0.54 4.31
C LYS A 134 25.60 -0.90 3.84
N TYR A 135 24.56 -1.55 3.31
CA TYR A 135 24.68 -2.87 2.67
C TYR A 135 25.41 -2.80 1.33
N ILE A 136 25.06 -1.87 0.43
CA ILE A 136 25.74 -1.68 -0.87
C ILE A 136 27.25 -1.52 -0.66
N THR A 137 27.66 -0.57 0.18
CA THR A 137 29.07 -0.26 0.45
C THR A 137 29.81 -1.43 1.11
N ARG A 138 29.16 -2.18 2.01
CA ARG A 138 29.80 -3.29 2.75
C ARG A 138 29.84 -4.61 1.97
N ALA A 139 28.86 -4.87 1.11
CA ALA A 139 28.74 -6.11 0.36
C ALA A 139 29.29 -6.03 -1.06
N GLY A 140 29.59 -4.82 -1.57
CA GLY A 140 30.02 -4.61 -2.95
C GLY A 140 28.89 -4.87 -3.95
N CYS A 141 27.67 -4.41 -3.65
CA CYS A 141 26.51 -4.65 -4.50
C CYS A 141 26.63 -3.89 -5.83
N ASN A 142 26.65 -4.60 -6.95
CA ASN A 142 26.80 -3.99 -8.28
C ASN A 142 25.48 -3.44 -8.83
N ASN A 143 24.35 -4.08 -8.50
CA ASN A 143 23.03 -3.68 -8.99
C ASN A 143 21.98 -3.83 -7.87
N LEU A 144 21.32 -2.73 -7.48
CA LEU A 144 20.19 -2.71 -6.57
C LEU A 144 18.88 -2.42 -7.30
N VAL A 145 17.91 -3.32 -7.21
CA VAL A 145 16.57 -3.15 -7.79
C VAL A 145 15.55 -2.84 -6.69
N LEU A 146 14.75 -1.80 -6.94
CA LEU A 146 13.73 -1.27 -6.05
C LEU A 146 12.37 -1.24 -6.77
N GLY A 147 11.28 -1.45 -6.02
CA GLY A 147 9.93 -1.18 -6.52
C GLY A 147 9.56 0.28 -6.32
N SER A 148 9.17 0.98 -7.40
CA SER A 148 8.53 2.29 -7.27
C SER A 148 7.20 2.14 -6.53
N SER A 149 7.00 2.95 -5.49
CA SER A 149 5.76 2.94 -4.72
C SER A 149 4.70 3.79 -5.43
N THR A 150 4.10 3.26 -6.49
CA THR A 150 2.91 3.86 -7.13
C THR A 150 1.67 3.69 -6.23
N SER A 151 1.68 4.40 -5.11
CA SER A 151 0.59 4.54 -4.16
C SER A 151 0.39 6.02 -3.87
N SER A 152 -0.59 6.64 -4.54
CA SER A 152 -1.12 7.95 -4.19
C SER A 152 -1.79 7.87 -2.80
N ASN A 153 -0.99 8.10 -1.76
CA ASN A 153 -1.36 8.05 -0.34
C ASN A 153 -0.42 8.97 0.48
N PHE A 154 -0.29 10.24 0.09
CA PHE A 154 0.54 11.22 0.79
C PHE A 154 -0.22 11.86 1.98
N VAL A 155 -0.41 11.08 3.05
CA VAL A 155 -0.53 11.49 4.47
C VAL A 155 -0.65 10.21 5.32
N GLY A 156 0.20 10.06 6.36
CA GLY A 156 0.15 8.87 7.22
C GLY A 156 1.40 8.62 8.08
N ARG A 157 1.63 9.46 9.09
CA ARG A 157 2.73 9.39 10.09
C ARG A 157 4.16 9.50 9.51
N LYS A 158 4.72 10.71 9.69
CA LYS A 158 6.14 11.03 9.49
C LYS A 158 7.02 10.34 10.55
N LEU A 159 7.58 9.19 10.22
CA LEU A 159 8.92 8.83 10.70
C LEU A 159 9.97 9.39 9.72
N GLN A 160 11.15 9.68 10.22
CA GLN A 160 12.05 10.68 9.66
C GLN A 160 12.85 10.14 8.45
N GLY A 161 12.43 10.49 7.23
CA GLY A 161 13.16 10.13 6.00
C GLY A 161 12.65 10.83 4.75
N GLN A 162 13.53 10.96 3.75
CA GLN A 162 13.18 11.17 2.34
C GLN A 162 12.67 9.84 1.75
N ASP A 163 12.05 9.86 0.55
CA ASP A 163 11.63 8.61 -0.10
C ASP A 163 12.83 7.71 -0.39
N VAL A 164 12.65 6.39 -0.28
CA VAL A 164 13.76 5.42 -0.26
C VAL A 164 14.47 5.35 -1.62
N PRO A 165 13.78 5.23 -2.77
CA PRO A 165 14.39 5.42 -4.08
C PRO A 165 15.12 6.75 -4.23
N THR A 166 14.52 7.88 -3.88
CA THR A 166 15.16 9.21 -3.99
C THR A 166 16.41 9.33 -3.14
N THR A 167 16.37 8.82 -1.91
CA THR A 167 17.53 8.82 -1.00
C THR A 167 18.67 7.98 -1.57
N LEU A 168 18.36 6.80 -2.12
CA LEU A 168 19.37 5.94 -2.76
C LEU A 168 19.93 6.59 -4.04
N MET A 169 19.08 7.15 -4.90
CA MET A 169 19.53 7.90 -6.10
C MET A 169 20.47 9.07 -5.75
N ASN A 170 20.21 9.77 -4.64
CA ASN A 170 21.04 10.89 -4.19
C ASN A 170 22.37 10.46 -3.54
N PHE A 171 22.37 9.40 -2.72
CA PHE A 171 23.50 9.09 -1.81
C PHE A 171 24.29 7.82 -2.13
N VAL A 172 23.90 7.01 -3.11
CA VAL A 172 24.71 5.86 -3.56
C VAL A 172 25.97 6.32 -4.28
N THR A 173 27.10 5.74 -3.88
CA THR A 173 28.44 5.90 -4.46
C THR A 173 28.52 5.36 -5.90
N THR A 174 29.56 5.74 -6.65
CA THR A 174 29.87 5.35 -8.04
C THR A 174 30.26 3.86 -8.21
N THR A 175 29.65 2.97 -7.42
CA THR A 175 29.98 1.55 -7.28
C THR A 175 28.77 0.63 -7.42
N CYS A 176 27.56 1.18 -7.60
CA CYS A 176 26.31 0.42 -7.69
C CYS A 176 25.33 1.07 -8.66
N ASN A 177 24.81 0.30 -9.62
CA ASN A 177 23.68 0.69 -10.46
C ASN A 177 22.37 0.56 -9.65
N ILE A 178 21.47 1.53 -9.77
CA ILE A 178 20.15 1.48 -9.14
C ILE A 178 19.08 1.39 -10.23
N PHE A 179 18.12 0.48 -10.06
CA PHE A 179 16.95 0.33 -10.92
C PHE A 179 15.66 0.48 -10.12
N VAL A 180 14.83 1.46 -10.46
CA VAL A 180 13.55 1.76 -9.81
C VAL A 180 12.43 1.38 -10.77
N VAL A 181 11.77 0.27 -10.50
CA VAL A 181 10.82 -0.39 -11.39
C VAL A 181 9.39 0.02 -11.03
N SER A 182 8.70 0.72 -11.93
CA SER A 182 7.28 1.07 -11.78
C SER A 182 6.36 0.17 -12.61
N ARG A 183 5.09 0.56 -12.76
CA ARG A 183 4.12 -0.15 -13.61
C ARG A 183 4.27 0.16 -15.11
N THR A 184 4.92 1.26 -15.47
CA THR A 184 4.99 1.79 -16.86
C THR A 184 6.41 2.14 -17.32
N LYS A 185 7.25 2.68 -16.43
CA LYS A 185 8.66 3.07 -16.68
C LYS A 185 9.61 2.35 -15.72
N VAL A 186 10.84 2.06 -16.16
CA VAL A 186 11.98 1.82 -15.27
C VAL A 186 12.87 3.05 -15.29
N ILE A 187 13.26 3.52 -14.11
CA ILE A 187 14.21 4.62 -13.91
C ILE A 187 15.54 4.00 -13.45
N SER A 188 16.67 4.41 -14.02
CA SER A 188 17.98 3.90 -13.60
C SER A 188 19.06 4.96 -13.46
N LYS A 189 19.87 4.84 -12.41
CA LYS A 189 21.16 5.52 -12.25
C LYS A 189 22.26 4.48 -12.42
N LEU A 190 23.16 4.70 -13.37
CA LEU A 190 24.26 3.80 -13.69
C LEU A 190 25.59 4.38 -13.16
N ILE A 191 26.64 3.55 -13.17
CA ILE A 191 28.01 3.98 -12.85
C ILE A 191 28.62 4.70 -14.07
N ASP A 192 29.00 5.97 -13.89
CA ASP A 192 29.66 6.77 -14.93
C ASP A 192 31.06 6.21 -15.27
N SER A 193 31.32 5.97 -16.56
CA SER A 193 32.55 5.33 -17.03
C SER A 193 33.65 6.34 -17.39
N TYR A 194 34.42 6.75 -16.39
CA TYR A 194 35.72 7.47 -16.45
C TYR A 194 35.74 8.93 -16.93
N SER A 195 36.17 9.82 -16.03
CA SER A 195 37.16 10.88 -16.30
C SER A 195 37.78 11.41 -14.98
N ASN A 196 38.83 12.23 -15.08
CA ASN A 196 39.62 12.71 -13.93
C ASN A 196 38.98 13.91 -13.20
N PRO A 197 39.31 14.14 -11.91
CA PRO A 197 38.76 15.25 -11.12
C PRO A 197 39.55 16.56 -11.30
N GLU A 198 39.33 17.27 -12.42
CA GLU A 198 39.67 18.71 -12.53
C GLU A 198 38.49 19.56 -13.03
N ASP A 199 37.71 19.08 -14.00
CA ASP A 199 36.51 19.78 -14.49
C ASP A 199 35.28 19.51 -13.58
N ALA A 200 35.20 20.26 -12.47
CA ALA A 200 34.19 20.09 -11.43
C ALA A 200 33.08 21.17 -11.43
N GLU A 201 32.59 21.57 -12.59
CA GLU A 201 31.36 22.37 -12.74
C GLU A 201 30.58 21.97 -14.01
N GLU A 202 29.29 22.32 -14.07
CA GLU A 202 28.35 22.01 -15.17
C GLU A 202 28.18 20.54 -15.59
N ASN A 203 27.43 19.75 -14.81
CA ASN A 203 26.33 18.93 -15.37
C ASN A 203 25.32 18.45 -14.32
N ARG A 204 24.03 18.49 -14.66
CA ARG A 204 22.93 17.83 -13.92
C ARG A 204 21.82 17.42 -14.87
N ASN A 205 21.26 16.23 -14.63
CA ASN A 205 20.00 15.70 -15.18
C ASN A 205 20.04 15.22 -16.66
N HIS A 206 20.52 14.00 -16.88
CA HIS A 206 19.91 13.10 -17.87
C HIS A 206 19.45 11.81 -17.18
N GLU A 207 18.19 11.43 -17.38
CA GLU A 207 17.59 10.21 -16.84
C GLU A 207 17.00 9.38 -18.00
N PHE A 208 17.61 8.23 -18.30
CA PHE A 208 17.20 7.41 -19.44
C PHE A 208 15.91 6.63 -19.15
N SER A 209 15.03 6.50 -20.15
CA SER A 209 13.71 5.89 -20.02
C SER A 209 13.52 4.76 -21.03
N VAL A 210 13.03 3.60 -20.58
CA VAL A 210 12.68 2.47 -21.46
C VAL A 210 11.26 1.99 -21.17
N THR A 211 10.42 2.01 -22.19
CA THR A 211 9.00 1.61 -22.14
C THR A 211 8.82 0.15 -22.57
N ILE A 212 8.04 -0.63 -21.82
CA ILE A 212 7.79 -2.04 -22.12
C ILE A 212 6.49 -2.17 -22.94
N ASN A 213 6.62 -2.35 -24.25
CA ASN A 213 5.51 -2.76 -25.11
C ASN A 213 5.10 -4.22 -24.79
N ARG A 214 3.81 -4.52 -24.94
CA ARG A 214 3.28 -5.88 -24.78
C ARG A 214 2.19 -6.16 -25.80
N GLU A 215 2.52 -6.99 -26.78
CA GLU A 215 1.63 -7.37 -27.87
C GLU A 215 0.45 -8.21 -27.38
N VAL A 216 -0.71 -8.00 -28.00
CA VAL A 216 -1.88 -8.90 -27.95
C VAL A 216 -2.42 -8.98 -29.37
N SER A 217 -2.52 -10.20 -29.92
CA SER A 217 -2.80 -10.43 -31.34
C SER A 217 -4.10 -11.21 -31.55
N THR A 218 -5.11 -10.56 -32.14
CA THR A 218 -6.36 -11.19 -32.62
C THR A 218 -6.89 -10.53 -33.89
N ILE A 219 -6.55 -11.14 -35.04
CA ILE A 219 -7.38 -11.49 -36.22
C ILE A 219 -8.45 -10.48 -36.73
N HIS A 220 -8.42 -10.25 -38.05
CA HIS A 220 -9.36 -9.39 -38.85
C HIS A 220 -10.74 -10.05 -39.16
N PRO A 221 -11.55 -9.58 -40.14
CA PRO A 221 -12.61 -8.56 -40.00
C PRO A 221 -14.01 -9.15 -40.43
N PRO A 222 -15.05 -8.38 -40.83
CA PRO A 222 -15.10 -7.60 -42.08
C PRO A 222 -15.82 -6.23 -41.98
N SER A 223 -16.01 -5.58 -43.13
CA SER A 223 -16.60 -4.25 -43.35
C SER A 223 -18.05 -4.29 -43.83
N GLU A 224 -18.85 -3.28 -43.48
CA GLU A 224 -19.99 -2.68 -44.22
C GLU A 224 -20.61 -1.57 -43.32
N ALA A 225 -21.44 -0.61 -43.76
CA ALA A 225 -21.50 0.25 -44.96
C ALA A 225 -22.66 1.26 -44.75
N SER A 226 -22.50 2.53 -45.13
CA SER A 226 -23.54 3.61 -45.13
C SER A 226 -24.24 3.87 -43.76
N GLU A 227 -25.16 4.82 -43.51
CA GLU A 227 -25.78 5.93 -44.29
C GLU A 227 -26.37 7.01 -43.35
N TYR A 228 -26.62 8.25 -43.83
CA TYR A 228 -27.30 9.41 -43.17
C TYR A 228 -26.68 9.98 -41.85
N GLY A 229 -26.87 11.26 -41.47
CA GLY A 229 -27.41 12.42 -42.22
C GLY A 229 -27.81 13.62 -41.32
N GLY A 230 -27.39 14.84 -41.69
CA GLY A 230 -27.83 16.16 -41.16
C GLY A 230 -27.36 16.58 -39.74
N ASP A 231 -27.45 17.85 -39.32
CA ASP A 231 -27.59 19.14 -40.05
C ASP A 231 -27.28 20.33 -39.08
N ASP A 232 -27.10 21.55 -39.64
CA ASP A 232 -27.19 22.91 -39.03
C ASP A 232 -26.23 23.37 -37.90
N ASP A 233 -25.87 24.66 -37.70
CA ASP A 233 -25.74 25.88 -38.55
C ASP A 233 -24.97 27.00 -37.76
N TYR A 234 -24.85 28.21 -38.30
CA TYR A 234 -24.47 29.53 -37.70
C TYR A 234 -23.03 30.06 -37.85
N SER A 235 -22.60 30.19 -39.11
CA SER A 235 -22.18 31.46 -39.77
C SER A 235 -21.69 32.69 -38.95
N ALA A 236 -20.42 33.07 -39.22
CA ALA A 236 -19.96 34.42 -39.67
C ALA A 236 -19.94 35.63 -38.67
N PRO A 237 -19.27 36.80 -38.97
CA PRO A 237 -18.55 37.17 -40.21
C PRO A 237 -17.14 37.81 -40.10
N VAL A 238 -16.30 37.50 -41.09
CA VAL A 238 -15.50 38.39 -41.99
C VAL A 238 -14.79 39.66 -41.46
N SER A 239 -13.46 39.72 -41.68
CA SER A 239 -12.78 40.89 -42.27
C SER A 239 -11.47 40.50 -42.98
N GLU A 240 -11.34 40.73 -44.29
CA GLU A 240 -10.12 40.47 -45.10
C GLU A 240 -9.33 41.75 -45.40
N VAL A 241 -8.01 41.64 -45.58
CA VAL A 241 -7.23 42.43 -46.58
C VAL A 241 -6.02 41.62 -47.07
N PHE A 242 -6.02 41.25 -48.37
CA PHE A 242 -4.93 41.14 -49.39
C PHE A 242 -3.43 40.92 -48.99
N THR A 243 -2.57 40.26 -49.78
CA THR A 243 -2.53 40.04 -51.26
C THR A 243 -2.02 38.65 -51.70
N ASP A 244 -2.51 38.12 -52.84
CA ASP A 244 -1.84 37.07 -53.67
C ASP A 244 -0.66 37.71 -54.49
N VAL A 245 0.10 37.14 -55.45
CA VAL A 245 -0.13 36.16 -56.55
C VAL A 245 1.20 35.39 -56.85
N PRO A 246 1.32 34.39 -57.77
CA PRO A 246 1.71 33.05 -57.37
C PRO A 246 3.00 32.50 -58.03
N SER A 247 3.33 31.23 -57.74
CA SER A 247 4.13 30.37 -58.62
C SER A 247 3.37 29.08 -58.96
N ARG A 248 3.39 28.64 -60.23
CA ARG A 248 2.72 27.41 -60.68
C ARG A 248 3.71 26.39 -61.30
N LYS A 249 3.35 25.11 -61.15
CA LYS A 249 4.15 23.92 -61.45
C LYS A 249 4.19 23.56 -62.94
N PHE A 250 5.14 22.69 -63.30
CA PHE A 250 5.10 21.53 -64.23
C PHE A 250 6.47 21.42 -64.96
N THR A 251 7.08 20.25 -65.21
CA THR A 251 6.68 18.83 -65.00
C THR A 251 7.91 17.91 -64.85
N ASN A 252 7.65 16.69 -64.39
CA ASN A 252 8.38 15.40 -64.51
C ASN A 252 9.39 15.26 -65.70
N GLY A 253 10.40 14.38 -65.65
CA GLY A 253 10.80 13.45 -64.59
C GLY A 253 11.72 12.30 -65.09
N ASP A 254 12.25 11.54 -64.12
CA ASP A 254 12.76 10.15 -64.11
C ASP A 254 13.51 9.52 -65.31
N SER A 255 14.66 8.89 -64.99
CA SER A 255 14.90 7.47 -65.33
C SER A 255 15.98 6.83 -64.44
N PHE A 256 16.16 5.50 -64.55
CA PHE A 256 16.71 4.64 -63.49
C PHE A 256 17.77 3.64 -64.00
N ALA A 257 18.85 3.51 -63.22
CA ALA A 257 19.84 2.41 -63.13
C ALA A 257 20.58 1.88 -64.40
N GLY A 258 21.83 1.43 -64.18
CA GLY A 258 22.19 0.08 -64.61
C GLY A 258 23.56 -0.17 -65.24
N ALA A 259 24.39 -0.93 -64.52
CA ALA A 259 25.41 -1.88 -64.99
C ALA A 259 26.70 -1.38 -65.70
N THR A 260 27.81 -1.96 -65.23
CA THR A 260 29.17 -1.89 -65.78
C THR A 260 29.37 -2.93 -66.91
N VAL A 261 30.23 -2.65 -67.91
CA VAL A 261 31.25 -3.61 -68.43
C VAL A 261 32.23 -2.92 -69.39
N ASN A 262 33.51 -3.32 -69.34
CA ASN A 262 34.56 -2.89 -70.26
C ASN A 262 34.57 -3.70 -71.57
N TYR A 263 34.80 -3.07 -72.73
CA TYR A 263 35.34 -3.75 -73.91
C TYR A 263 36.34 -2.87 -74.67
N LYS A 264 37.53 -3.41 -74.97
CA LYS A 264 38.62 -2.70 -75.68
C LYS A 264 39.44 -3.65 -76.58
N ARG A 265 39.03 -3.77 -77.85
CA ARG A 265 39.63 -4.54 -78.99
C ARG A 265 39.06 -3.93 -80.30
N GLN A 266 39.58 -4.07 -81.53
CA GLN A 266 40.80 -4.60 -82.19
C GLN A 266 40.85 -3.96 -83.61
N MET A 267 41.88 -3.97 -84.48
CA MET A 267 43.26 -4.52 -84.54
C MET A 267 44.25 -3.34 -84.86
N SER A 268 45.59 -3.40 -84.91
CA SER A 268 46.65 -4.40 -85.24
C SER A 268 47.04 -4.53 -86.73
N ARG A 269 48.33 -4.86 -86.96
CA ARG A 269 49.04 -5.25 -88.22
C ARG A 269 49.62 -4.10 -89.08
N THR A 270 50.83 -4.18 -89.68
CA THR A 270 51.97 -5.13 -89.52
C THR A 270 53.30 -4.54 -90.07
N ASN A 271 54.43 -5.07 -89.58
CA ASN A 271 55.80 -5.11 -90.13
C ASN A 271 56.12 -4.48 -91.51
N GLY A 272 57.25 -3.76 -91.58
CA GLY A 272 57.98 -3.48 -92.83
C GLY A 272 59.44 -3.09 -92.61
N LYS A 273 60.37 -4.06 -92.63
CA LYS A 273 61.82 -3.76 -92.76
C LYS A 273 62.15 -3.46 -94.22
N LYS A 274 62.98 -2.44 -94.48
CA LYS A 274 64.03 -2.44 -95.52
C LYS A 274 65.00 -1.27 -95.33
N ASN A 275 66.22 -1.43 -95.83
CA ASN A 275 67.28 -0.43 -95.79
C ASN A 275 67.44 0.24 -97.18
N LEU A 276 68.16 1.38 -97.16
CA LEU A 276 69.25 1.72 -98.10
C LEU A 276 68.97 2.56 -99.37
N LEU A 277 69.81 3.59 -99.52
CA LEU A 277 70.26 4.32 -100.74
C LEU A 277 69.29 5.17 -101.57
N GLU A 278 69.66 6.46 -101.68
CA GLU A 278 70.02 7.15 -102.93
C GLU A 278 71.41 7.82 -102.67
N LEU A 279 72.47 7.66 -103.49
CA LEU A 279 72.77 8.18 -104.84
C LEU A 279 73.08 9.70 -104.87
N PRO A 280 73.88 10.20 -105.83
CA PRO A 280 75.23 9.76 -106.19
C PRO A 280 76.21 10.94 -106.38
N LYS A 281 77.49 10.68 -106.72
CA LYS A 281 78.30 11.56 -107.59
C LYS A 281 79.60 10.88 -108.06
N GLY A 282 79.72 10.69 -109.37
CA GLY A 282 81.00 10.81 -110.07
C GLY A 282 81.16 12.25 -110.60
N ASN A 283 82.17 12.57 -111.39
CA ASN A 283 83.30 11.74 -111.84
C ASN A 283 84.44 12.68 -112.33
N GLU A 284 85.45 12.13 -113.00
CA GLU A 284 86.43 12.83 -113.87
C GLU A 284 87.58 13.64 -113.23
N HIS A 285 88.74 13.77 -113.89
CA HIS A 285 89.59 12.74 -114.52
C HIS A 285 91.03 13.30 -114.65
N ASP A 286 91.93 12.53 -115.25
CA ASP A 286 93.39 12.75 -115.34
C ASP A 286 93.85 14.15 -115.79
N PHE A 287 94.99 14.56 -115.25
CA PHE A 287 96.04 15.17 -116.08
C PHE A 287 97.43 14.81 -115.57
N MET A 288 98.34 14.44 -116.48
CA MET A 288 99.76 14.25 -116.18
C MET A 288 100.57 15.42 -116.75
N ALA A 289 101.62 15.83 -116.02
CA ALA A 289 102.66 16.78 -116.42
C ALA A 289 102.29 18.28 -116.52
N SER A 290 102.67 18.98 -115.44
CA SER A 290 103.50 20.20 -115.46
C SER A 290 102.86 21.60 -115.37
N ALA A 291 103.15 22.24 -114.22
CA ALA A 291 103.30 23.68 -113.96
C ALA A 291 102.07 24.61 -113.86
N PHE A 292 101.99 25.33 -112.73
CA PHE A 292 101.13 26.49 -112.41
C PHE A 292 99.59 26.25 -112.47
N LYS A 293 98.83 26.22 -111.36
CA LYS A 293 98.86 27.08 -110.15
C LYS A 293 98.25 26.41 -108.91
N GLU A 294 98.59 26.94 -107.73
CA GLU A 294 98.00 26.61 -106.43
C GLU A 294 96.77 27.49 -106.07
N SER A 295 96.21 27.22 -104.88
CA SER A 295 95.24 28.03 -104.14
C SER A 295 93.75 27.96 -104.53
N LYS A 296 93.07 26.88 -104.11
CA LYS A 296 91.63 26.93 -103.72
C LYS A 296 91.10 25.80 -102.81
N LYS A 297 91.95 25.05 -102.10
CA LYS A 297 91.55 23.81 -101.38
C LYS A 297 91.18 24.00 -99.89
N PHE A 298 91.48 25.15 -99.29
CA PHE A 298 91.42 25.32 -97.82
C PHE A 298 90.04 25.71 -97.25
N GLU A 299 89.12 26.16 -98.11
CA GLU A 299 87.88 26.87 -97.70
C GLU A 299 86.74 25.90 -97.34
N LEU A 300 86.50 24.90 -98.21
CA LEU A 300 85.45 23.87 -98.08
C LEU A 300 85.56 22.98 -96.83
N GLN A 301 86.73 22.92 -96.19
CA GLN A 301 86.92 22.11 -94.98
C GLN A 301 86.43 22.83 -93.71
N SER A 302 86.16 24.14 -93.78
CA SER A 302 85.62 24.93 -92.65
C SER A 302 84.10 24.78 -92.51
N GLU A 303 83.34 24.95 -93.60
CA GLU A 303 81.86 24.97 -93.57
C GLU A 303 81.25 23.68 -93.03
N LEU A 304 81.84 22.52 -93.38
CA LEU A 304 81.41 21.21 -92.89
C LEU A 304 81.48 21.07 -91.36
N SER A 305 82.43 21.78 -90.71
CA SER A 305 82.53 21.81 -89.24
C SER A 305 81.50 22.74 -88.59
N GLY A 306 81.13 23.83 -89.28
CA GLY A 306 80.09 24.77 -88.82
C GLY A 306 78.71 24.10 -88.74
N LEU A 307 78.25 23.49 -89.83
CA LEU A 307 76.97 22.78 -89.88
C LEU A 307 76.86 21.66 -88.84
N GLN A 308 77.96 20.95 -88.57
CA GLN A 308 77.99 19.89 -87.54
C GLN A 308 77.96 20.45 -86.10
N SER A 309 78.38 21.70 -85.90
CA SER A 309 78.23 22.43 -84.63
C SER A 309 76.80 22.98 -84.46
N GLU A 310 76.20 23.48 -85.54
CA GLU A 310 74.85 24.05 -85.53
C GLU A 310 73.76 22.99 -85.31
N LEU A 311 73.90 21.81 -85.93
CA LEU A 311 73.03 20.65 -85.66
C LEU A 311 73.15 20.17 -84.20
N ARG A 312 74.35 20.26 -83.60
CA ARG A 312 74.55 19.92 -82.19
C ARG A 312 73.88 20.95 -81.27
N HIS A 313 74.08 22.23 -81.55
CA HIS A 313 73.48 23.31 -80.77
C HIS A 313 71.95 23.28 -80.81
N THR A 314 71.35 22.97 -81.97
CA THR A 314 69.90 22.83 -82.11
C THR A 314 69.34 21.59 -81.39
N LEU A 315 70.10 20.47 -81.34
CA LEU A 315 69.76 19.33 -80.49
C LEU A 315 69.86 19.66 -79.00
N GLU A 316 70.92 20.34 -78.55
CA GLU A 316 71.09 20.81 -77.16
C GLU A 316 69.96 21.78 -76.73
N MET A 317 69.45 22.60 -77.66
CA MET A 317 68.28 23.47 -77.45
C MET A 317 66.97 22.67 -77.37
N TYR A 318 66.82 21.62 -78.18
CA TYR A 318 65.66 20.73 -78.16
C TYR A 318 65.60 19.93 -76.85
N ASP A 319 66.71 19.32 -76.45
CA ASP A 319 66.81 18.56 -75.19
C ASP A 319 66.49 19.45 -73.98
N ARG A 320 67.01 20.68 -73.95
CA ARG A 320 66.70 21.66 -72.89
C ARG A 320 65.22 22.07 -72.88
N ALA A 321 64.60 22.25 -74.04
CA ALA A 321 63.16 22.50 -74.13
C ALA A 321 62.31 21.30 -73.66
N CYS A 322 62.80 20.07 -73.85
CA CYS A 322 62.20 18.86 -73.29
C CYS A 322 62.39 18.78 -71.76
N GLU A 323 63.55 19.18 -71.22
CA GLU A 323 63.77 19.29 -69.76
C GLU A 323 62.83 20.33 -69.13
N ASP A 324 62.69 21.51 -69.74
CA ASP A 324 61.78 22.57 -69.29
C ASP A 324 60.31 22.10 -69.33
N LEU A 325 59.89 21.39 -70.39
CA LEU A 325 58.55 20.78 -70.46
C LEU A 325 58.32 19.76 -69.33
N VAL A 326 59.29 18.90 -69.04
CA VAL A 326 59.22 17.95 -67.91
C VAL A 326 59.18 18.68 -66.57
N HIS A 327 59.90 19.78 -66.41
CA HIS A 327 59.88 20.60 -65.20
C HIS A 327 58.53 21.31 -65.00
N VAL A 328 57.98 21.91 -66.06
CA VAL A 328 56.62 22.51 -66.05
C VAL A 328 55.56 21.45 -65.77
N GLN A 329 55.64 20.27 -66.38
CA GLN A 329 54.72 19.16 -66.11
C GLN A 329 54.77 18.70 -64.65
N LYS A 330 55.98 18.55 -64.07
CA LYS A 330 56.15 18.26 -62.63
C LYS A 330 55.53 19.35 -61.75
N LYS A 331 55.70 20.62 -62.10
CA LYS A 331 55.15 21.74 -61.32
C LYS A 331 53.62 21.83 -61.40
N ILE A 332 53.03 21.59 -62.57
CA ILE A 332 51.57 21.44 -62.75
C ILE A 332 51.05 20.25 -61.93
N GLN A 333 51.76 19.12 -61.94
CA GLN A 333 51.36 17.94 -61.16
C GLN A 333 51.44 18.20 -59.64
N SER A 334 52.42 18.96 -59.18
CA SER A 334 52.52 19.41 -57.78
C SER A 334 51.34 20.29 -57.37
N ILE A 335 51.05 21.35 -58.13
CA ILE A 335 49.94 22.28 -57.84
C ILE A 335 48.59 21.57 -57.94
N SER A 336 48.43 20.65 -58.91
CA SER A 336 47.24 19.81 -59.01
C SER A 336 47.02 18.94 -57.77
N SER A 337 48.09 18.34 -57.23
CA SER A 337 48.04 17.57 -55.98
C SER A 337 47.63 18.45 -54.79
N GLU A 338 48.22 19.65 -54.68
CA GLU A 338 47.94 20.62 -53.62
C GLU A 338 46.50 21.13 -53.67
N CYS A 339 45.98 21.45 -54.86
CA CYS A 339 44.57 21.81 -55.06
C CYS A 339 43.61 20.67 -54.72
N VAL A 340 43.97 19.41 -55.02
CA VAL A 340 43.15 18.23 -54.65
C VAL A 340 43.14 18.02 -53.14
N GLU A 341 44.25 18.26 -52.46
CA GLU A 341 44.37 18.16 -51.00
C GLU A 341 43.59 19.30 -50.30
N GLU A 342 43.67 20.54 -50.78
CA GLU A 342 42.91 21.64 -50.20
C GLU A 342 41.40 21.52 -50.47
N ALA A 343 41.03 21.00 -51.64
CA ALA A 343 39.64 20.64 -51.95
C ALA A 343 39.13 19.44 -51.13
N SER A 344 40.00 18.58 -50.56
CA SER A 344 39.57 17.50 -49.65
C SER A 344 39.43 18.02 -48.21
N LYS A 345 40.38 18.83 -47.71
CA LYS A 345 40.26 19.55 -46.43
C LYS A 345 38.99 20.41 -46.36
N THR A 346 38.67 21.11 -47.44
CA THR A 346 37.46 21.94 -47.54
C THR A 346 36.17 21.11 -47.45
N ARG A 347 36.09 19.97 -48.15
CA ARG A 347 34.94 19.05 -48.03
C ARG A 347 34.82 18.47 -46.62
N ALA A 348 35.93 18.00 -46.06
CA ALA A 348 35.98 17.52 -44.67
C ALA A 348 35.69 18.63 -43.64
N ALA A 349 35.70 19.91 -44.01
CA ALA A 349 35.24 21.02 -43.16
C ALA A 349 33.72 21.24 -43.29
N ILE A 350 33.18 21.18 -44.50
CA ILE A 350 31.72 21.25 -44.76
C ILE A 350 31.00 20.09 -44.06
N GLU A 351 31.46 18.85 -44.24
CA GLU A 351 30.92 17.65 -43.59
C GLU A 351 30.91 17.76 -42.05
N ARG A 352 31.90 18.42 -41.46
CA ARG A 352 31.93 18.71 -40.01
C ARG A 352 30.90 19.76 -39.61
N VAL A 353 30.74 20.84 -40.38
CA VAL A 353 29.73 21.88 -40.10
C VAL A 353 28.32 21.31 -40.22
N GLU A 354 28.05 20.47 -41.22
CA GLU A 354 26.78 19.76 -41.37
C GLU A 354 26.50 18.82 -40.19
N MET A 355 27.52 18.08 -39.70
CA MET A 355 27.41 17.25 -38.50
C MET A 355 27.08 18.08 -37.25
N TRP A 356 27.79 19.20 -37.01
CA TRP A 356 27.56 20.06 -35.85
C TRP A 356 26.19 20.74 -35.88
N ASN A 357 25.74 21.21 -37.05
CA ASN A 357 24.40 21.78 -37.20
C ASN A 357 23.31 20.75 -36.87
N LYS A 358 23.47 19.50 -37.31
CA LYS A 358 22.53 18.41 -37.00
C LYS A 358 22.47 18.12 -35.49
N ILE A 359 23.62 18.06 -34.82
CA ILE A 359 23.69 17.86 -33.36
C ILE A 359 22.95 18.98 -32.63
N ALA A 360 23.21 20.24 -33.00
CA ALA A 360 22.55 21.40 -32.38
C ALA A 360 21.03 21.45 -32.63
N GLU A 361 20.55 20.95 -33.77
CA GLU A 361 19.12 20.87 -34.09
C GLU A 361 18.41 19.73 -33.32
N GLU A 362 19.09 18.61 -33.11
CA GLU A 362 18.64 17.49 -32.27
C GLU A 362 18.63 17.87 -30.77
N GLU A 363 19.68 18.53 -30.28
CA GLU A 363 19.76 19.08 -28.91
C GLU A 363 18.65 20.11 -28.65
N LYS A 364 18.40 21.02 -29.59
CA LYS A 364 17.31 22.00 -29.53
C LYS A 364 15.93 21.33 -29.50
N SER A 365 15.75 20.22 -30.21
CA SER A 365 14.51 19.42 -30.14
C SER A 365 14.32 18.82 -28.75
N ASN A 366 15.37 18.20 -28.18
CA ASN A 366 15.35 17.60 -26.84
C ASN A 366 15.09 18.64 -25.74
N TYR A 367 15.63 19.86 -25.88
CA TYR A 367 15.33 20.98 -24.98
C TYR A 367 13.86 21.43 -25.07
N LEU A 368 13.28 21.45 -26.27
CA LEU A 368 11.88 21.81 -26.47
C LEU A 368 10.92 20.73 -25.93
N GLU A 369 11.27 19.45 -26.05
CA GLU A 369 10.47 18.36 -25.46
C GLU A 369 10.51 18.41 -23.93
N THR A 370 11.70 18.47 -23.33
CA THR A 370 11.87 18.52 -21.86
C THR A 370 11.26 19.77 -21.21
N THR A 371 11.24 20.93 -21.89
CA THR A 371 10.55 22.13 -21.39
C THR A 371 9.02 21.99 -21.46
N ASN A 372 8.47 21.34 -22.49
CA ASN A 372 7.04 21.03 -22.54
C ASN A 372 6.64 20.00 -21.47
N GLU A 373 7.43 18.95 -21.23
CA GLU A 373 7.18 18.01 -20.12
C GLU A 373 7.18 18.72 -18.76
N LEU A 374 8.11 19.64 -18.53
CA LEU A 374 8.20 20.42 -17.30
C LEU A 374 6.99 21.35 -17.09
N GLU A 375 6.47 21.94 -18.18
CA GLU A 375 5.27 22.79 -18.13
C GLU A 375 4.00 21.96 -17.82
N VAL A 376 3.85 20.78 -18.43
CA VAL A 376 2.76 19.84 -18.11
C VAL A 376 2.86 19.35 -16.66
N ALA A 377 4.06 19.01 -16.19
CA ALA A 377 4.28 18.59 -14.81
C ALA A 377 3.96 19.72 -13.81
N ARG A 378 4.29 20.97 -14.14
CA ARG A 378 3.92 22.16 -13.36
C ARG A 378 2.40 22.31 -13.26
N GLN A 379 1.67 22.18 -14.37
CA GLN A 379 0.20 22.29 -14.39
C GLN A 379 -0.47 21.18 -13.57
N LEU A 380 -0.04 19.93 -13.72
CA LEU A 380 -0.55 18.79 -12.94
C LEU A 380 -0.32 18.97 -11.43
N LEU A 381 0.87 19.44 -11.03
CA LEU A 381 1.18 19.74 -9.63
C LEU A 381 0.30 20.87 -9.08
N SER A 382 0.06 21.92 -9.87
CA SER A 382 -0.85 23.02 -9.49
C SER A 382 -2.30 22.54 -9.30
N GLN A 383 -2.76 21.61 -10.14
CA GLN A 383 -4.11 21.02 -10.03
C GLN A 383 -4.25 20.15 -8.78
N GLU A 384 -3.28 19.28 -8.49
CA GLU A 384 -3.25 18.44 -7.27
C GLU A 384 -3.23 19.32 -6.00
N VAL A 385 -2.45 20.41 -5.99
CA VAL A 385 -2.43 21.38 -4.88
C VAL A 385 -3.78 22.09 -4.72
N HIS A 386 -4.46 22.45 -5.81
CA HIS A 386 -5.77 23.10 -5.75
C HIS A 386 -6.86 22.17 -5.20
N GLU A 387 -6.97 20.94 -5.72
CA GLU A 387 -7.93 19.95 -5.20
C GLU A 387 -7.62 19.56 -3.75
N ARG A 388 -6.34 19.53 -3.36
CA ARG A 388 -5.94 19.35 -1.96
C ARG A 388 -6.42 20.50 -1.06
N GLN A 389 -6.19 21.76 -1.45
CA GLN A 389 -6.65 22.94 -0.69
C GLN A 389 -8.18 22.96 -0.54
N LYS A 390 -8.89 22.61 -1.61
CA LYS A 390 -10.36 22.47 -1.66
C LYS A 390 -10.86 21.34 -0.74
N ALA A 391 -10.16 20.21 -0.69
CA ALA A 391 -10.46 19.13 0.26
C ALA A 391 -10.18 19.54 1.72
N GLU A 392 -9.06 20.22 2.00
CA GLU A 392 -8.72 20.72 3.33
C GLU A 392 -9.73 21.78 3.81
N LEU A 393 -10.18 22.68 2.93
CA LEU A 393 -11.27 23.63 3.21
C LEU A 393 -12.61 22.94 3.50
N ASN A 394 -13.01 21.95 2.71
CA ASN A 394 -14.27 21.21 2.91
C ASN A 394 -14.30 20.46 4.26
N VAL A 395 -13.15 19.97 4.75
CA VAL A 395 -13.05 19.37 6.09
C VAL A 395 -13.23 20.43 7.19
N ILE A 396 -12.69 21.64 7.00
CA ILE A 396 -12.81 22.75 7.96
C ILE A 396 -14.25 23.29 8.00
N THR A 397 -14.94 23.44 6.85
CA THR A 397 -16.33 23.89 6.82
C THR A 397 -17.26 22.88 7.48
N THR A 398 -17.21 21.61 7.07
CA THR A 398 -18.08 20.55 7.64
C THR A 398 -17.85 20.33 9.14
N PHE A 399 -16.61 20.45 9.63
CA PHE A 399 -16.31 20.46 11.06
C PHE A 399 -16.96 21.66 11.79
N THR A 400 -16.92 22.84 11.17
CA THR A 400 -17.50 24.07 11.74
C THR A 400 -19.02 24.03 11.76
N GLU A 401 -19.65 23.54 10.67
CA GLU A 401 -21.08 23.32 10.55
C GLU A 401 -21.60 22.33 11.61
N ARG A 402 -20.89 21.20 11.79
CA ARG A 402 -21.16 20.22 12.87
C ARG A 402 -21.07 20.83 14.27
N GLN A 403 -20.05 21.65 14.53
CA GLN A 403 -19.92 22.34 15.83
C GLN A 403 -21.12 23.28 16.09
N VAL A 404 -21.55 24.06 15.08
CA VAL A 404 -22.71 24.95 15.18
C VAL A 404 -24.00 24.17 15.39
N LEU A 405 -24.20 23.05 14.67
CA LEU A 405 -25.35 22.16 14.87
C LEU A 405 -25.41 21.63 16.32
N ILE A 406 -24.26 21.23 16.87
CA ILE A 406 -24.17 20.62 18.21
C ILE A 406 -24.39 21.66 19.32
N ASP A 407 -23.84 22.86 19.21
CA ASP A 407 -24.16 23.93 20.16
C ASP A 407 -25.62 24.40 20.03
N ALA A 408 -26.24 24.31 18.85
CA ALA A 408 -27.68 24.54 18.68
C ALA A 408 -28.54 23.44 19.33
N LEU A 409 -28.18 22.16 19.16
CA LEU A 409 -28.85 21.01 19.82
C LEU A 409 -28.85 21.19 21.34
N PHE A 410 -27.68 21.46 21.93
CA PHE A 410 -27.52 21.71 23.37
C PHE A 410 -28.17 23.00 23.89
N SER A 411 -28.63 23.89 23.00
CA SER A 411 -29.29 25.16 23.37
C SER A 411 -30.79 25.18 23.11
N GLY A 412 -31.30 24.31 22.24
CA GLY A 412 -32.70 24.36 21.75
C GLY A 412 -33.50 23.07 21.87
N ASP A 413 -32.88 21.88 21.89
CA ASP A 413 -33.60 20.62 21.97
C ASP A 413 -33.77 20.15 23.42
N ARG A 414 -35.03 19.98 23.85
CA ARG A 414 -35.39 19.49 25.19
C ARG A 414 -35.03 18.02 25.44
N ARG A 415 -34.58 17.28 24.42
CA ARG A 415 -34.25 15.84 24.52
C ARG A 415 -32.86 15.57 25.09
N TYR A 416 -31.92 16.52 25.03
CA TYR A 416 -30.53 16.31 25.46
C TYR A 416 -30.07 17.42 26.40
N LYS A 417 -29.72 17.07 27.65
CA LYS A 417 -29.31 18.07 28.66
C LYS A 417 -27.86 18.49 28.43
N ARG A 418 -27.62 19.79 28.25
CA ARG A 418 -26.27 20.36 28.44
C ARG A 418 -26.00 20.41 29.94
N PHE A 419 -25.05 19.59 30.40
CA PHE A 419 -24.61 19.59 31.80
C PHE A 419 -23.47 20.58 31.98
N THR A 420 -23.45 21.25 33.13
CA THR A 420 -22.32 22.08 33.58
C THR A 420 -21.17 21.21 34.09
N ARG A 421 -19.95 21.76 34.07
CA ARG A 421 -18.78 21.10 34.67
C ARG A 421 -19.02 20.71 36.13
N ASP A 422 -19.66 21.57 36.91
CA ASP A 422 -19.83 21.39 38.35
C ASP A 422 -20.85 20.29 38.68
N GLU A 423 -21.95 20.16 37.91
CA GLU A 423 -22.87 19.02 38.02
C GLU A 423 -22.12 17.68 37.82
N ILE A 424 -21.29 17.59 36.78
CA ILE A 424 -20.52 16.38 36.46
C ILE A 424 -19.47 16.09 37.54
N VAL A 425 -18.74 17.11 38.03
CA VAL A 425 -17.77 16.99 39.13
C VAL A 425 -18.45 16.48 40.39
N VAL A 426 -19.58 17.05 40.80
CA VAL A 426 -20.31 16.61 42.01
C VAL A 426 -20.85 15.19 41.84
N ALA A 427 -21.51 14.89 40.72
CA ALA A 427 -22.11 13.58 40.48
C ALA A 427 -21.08 12.44 40.39
N THR A 428 -19.91 12.70 39.79
CA THR A 428 -18.77 11.74 39.75
C THR A 428 -17.94 11.71 41.05
N GLY A 429 -18.27 12.53 42.05
CA GLY A 429 -17.51 12.62 43.30
C GLY A 429 -16.07 13.09 43.08
N SER A 430 -15.91 14.17 42.30
CA SER A 430 -14.64 14.70 41.80
C SER A 430 -13.83 13.68 40.98
N PHE A 431 -14.50 12.97 40.06
CA PHE A 431 -13.90 11.92 39.22
C PHE A 431 -13.20 10.81 40.04
N SER A 432 -13.81 10.40 41.16
CA SER A 432 -13.24 9.36 42.02
C SER A 432 -13.08 8.02 41.30
N ASP A 433 -11.89 7.42 41.39
CA ASP A 433 -11.62 6.09 40.82
C ASP A 433 -12.56 5.00 41.38
N ALA A 434 -13.08 5.17 42.60
CA ALA A 434 -14.08 4.28 43.20
C ALA A 434 -15.46 4.32 42.50
N LYS A 435 -15.65 5.22 41.52
CA LYS A 435 -16.82 5.30 40.65
C LYS A 435 -16.53 4.92 39.19
N VAL A 436 -15.29 4.56 38.84
CA VAL A 436 -14.95 4.10 37.49
C VAL A 436 -15.62 2.74 37.24
N ILE A 437 -16.28 2.62 36.09
CA ILE A 437 -16.94 1.39 35.60
C ILE A 437 -16.39 0.92 34.25
N GLY A 438 -15.35 1.61 33.74
CA GLY A 438 -14.64 1.24 32.53
C GLY A 438 -13.54 2.26 32.23
N GLU A 439 -12.40 1.78 31.74
CA GLU A 439 -11.32 2.61 31.23
C GLU A 439 -10.81 2.00 29.93
N GLY A 440 -10.61 2.82 28.91
CA GLY A 440 -10.19 2.37 27.59
C GLY A 440 -9.67 3.55 26.77
N GLY A 441 -9.32 3.28 25.51
CA GLY A 441 -8.60 4.25 24.68
C GLY A 441 -9.28 5.62 24.50
N TYR A 442 -10.59 5.77 24.74
CA TYR A 442 -11.28 7.06 24.64
C TYR A 442 -11.25 7.86 25.94
N GLY A 443 -11.13 7.20 27.10
CA GLY A 443 -11.22 7.83 28.41
C GLY A 443 -11.73 6.90 29.51
N LYS A 444 -12.07 7.50 30.65
CA LYS A 444 -12.72 6.82 31.79
C LYS A 444 -14.23 7.01 31.75
N VAL A 445 -14.97 5.94 32.07
CA VAL A 445 -16.42 5.96 32.26
C VAL A 445 -16.73 5.86 33.75
N TYR A 446 -17.50 6.83 34.27
CA TYR A 446 -17.86 6.93 35.69
C TYR A 446 -19.35 6.65 35.90
N LYS A 447 -19.67 5.85 36.91
CA LYS A 447 -21.03 5.70 37.44
C LYS A 447 -21.36 6.89 38.33
N CYS A 448 -22.48 7.55 38.05
CA CYS A 448 -22.95 8.70 38.81
C CYS A 448 -24.46 8.65 39.05
N THR A 449 -24.95 9.61 39.82
CA THR A 449 -26.38 9.89 39.97
C THR A 449 -26.60 11.37 39.67
N LEU A 450 -27.39 11.66 38.63
CA LEU A 450 -27.78 12.99 38.19
C LEU A 450 -29.30 13.06 38.22
N ASP A 451 -29.88 14.11 38.80
CA ASP A 451 -31.34 14.28 38.93
C ASP A 451 -32.05 13.00 39.45
N HIS A 452 -31.47 12.42 40.52
CA HIS A 452 -31.83 11.12 41.14
C HIS A 452 -31.75 9.86 40.24
N THR A 453 -31.36 10.01 38.99
CA THR A 453 -31.27 8.93 37.99
C THR A 453 -29.84 8.38 37.90
N PRO A 454 -29.61 7.06 37.89
CA PRO A 454 -28.28 6.49 37.67
C PRO A 454 -27.84 6.70 36.21
N MET A 455 -26.66 7.28 35.99
CA MET A 455 -26.13 7.59 34.66
C MET A 455 -24.65 7.20 34.53
N ALA A 456 -24.21 6.92 33.31
CA ALA A 456 -22.82 6.69 32.96
C ALA A 456 -22.22 7.93 32.29
N VAL A 457 -21.06 8.40 32.76
CA VAL A 457 -20.37 9.57 32.22
C VAL A 457 -19.05 9.15 31.58
N LYS A 458 -18.97 9.21 30.25
CA LYS A 458 -17.75 9.00 29.46
C LYS A 458 -16.98 10.31 29.43
N VAL A 459 -15.84 10.39 30.09
CA VAL A 459 -14.97 11.58 30.13
C VAL A 459 -13.75 11.30 29.26
N LEU A 460 -13.61 12.05 28.16
CA LEU A 460 -12.47 11.92 27.27
C LEU A 460 -11.18 12.41 27.95
N HIS A 461 -10.05 11.74 27.70
CA HIS A 461 -8.77 12.19 28.26
C HIS A 461 -8.43 13.60 27.75
N PRO A 462 -8.10 14.59 28.62
CA PRO A 462 -7.85 15.97 28.18
C PRO A 462 -6.73 16.13 27.14
N GLN A 463 -5.74 15.23 27.15
CA GLN A 463 -4.65 15.19 26.17
C GLN A 463 -5.12 14.67 24.80
N GLU A 464 -6.14 13.82 24.76
CA GLU A 464 -6.68 13.23 23.54
C GLU A 464 -7.93 13.92 23.01
N PHE A 465 -8.60 14.76 23.80
CA PHE A 465 -9.81 15.48 23.40
C PHE A 465 -9.62 16.27 22.09
N HIS A 466 -8.46 16.90 21.89
CA HIS A 466 -8.14 17.60 20.64
C HIS A 466 -8.01 16.66 19.43
N SER A 467 -7.47 15.45 19.62
CA SER A 467 -7.35 14.43 18.55
C SER A 467 -8.64 13.65 18.29
N LYS A 468 -9.52 13.55 19.29
CA LYS A 468 -10.76 12.76 19.26
C LYS A 468 -12.03 13.60 19.22
N LYS A 469 -11.89 14.92 18.98
CA LYS A 469 -13.03 15.82 18.89
C LYS A 469 -13.98 15.44 17.75
N GLU A 470 -13.48 14.92 16.63
CA GLU A 470 -14.34 14.45 15.53
C GLU A 470 -15.17 13.21 15.94
N GLU A 471 -14.59 12.27 16.69
CA GLU A 471 -15.30 11.09 17.25
C GLU A 471 -16.39 11.55 18.24
N PHE A 472 -16.06 12.49 19.14
CA PHE A 472 -17.01 13.10 20.08
C PHE A 472 -18.18 13.81 19.37
N LEU A 473 -17.89 14.68 18.39
CA LEU A 473 -18.91 15.40 17.65
C LEU A 473 -19.77 14.43 16.82
N THR A 474 -19.17 13.39 16.23
CA THR A 474 -19.90 12.35 15.50
C THR A 474 -20.82 11.55 16.43
N GLU A 475 -20.36 11.18 17.63
CA GLU A 475 -21.18 10.46 18.60
C GLU A 475 -22.40 11.28 19.06
N VAL A 476 -22.24 12.61 19.24
CA VAL A 476 -23.36 13.52 19.52
C VAL A 476 -24.28 13.69 18.30
N GLU A 477 -23.74 13.95 17.11
CA GLU A 477 -24.51 14.13 15.87
C GLU A 477 -25.36 12.89 15.55
N VAL A 478 -24.79 11.69 15.74
CA VAL A 478 -25.46 10.41 15.51
C VAL A 478 -26.47 10.11 16.62
N LEU A 479 -26.07 10.07 17.89
CA LEU A 479 -26.98 9.65 18.97
C LEU A 479 -28.09 10.67 19.25
N SER A 480 -27.87 11.97 18.99
CA SER A 480 -28.94 12.99 19.16
C SER A 480 -30.15 12.76 18.23
N GLN A 481 -29.99 11.96 17.17
CA GLN A 481 -31.03 11.68 16.19
C GLN A 481 -31.61 10.25 16.32
N LEU A 482 -31.10 9.42 17.23
CA LEU A 482 -31.43 8.00 17.33
C LEU A 482 -32.02 7.63 18.70
N CYS A 483 -33.22 7.07 18.69
CA CYS A 483 -33.85 6.49 19.87
C CYS A 483 -34.42 5.11 19.49
N HIS A 484 -33.85 4.04 20.07
CA HIS A 484 -34.23 2.66 19.78
C HIS A 484 -33.97 1.78 21.01
N PRO A 485 -34.83 0.79 21.35
CA PRO A 485 -34.68 -0.01 22.57
C PRO A 485 -33.34 -0.74 22.71
N HIS A 486 -32.67 -1.04 21.60
CA HIS A 486 -31.37 -1.75 21.55
C HIS A 486 -30.18 -0.86 21.14
N LEU A 487 -30.29 0.46 21.34
CA LEU A 487 -29.17 1.39 21.30
C LEU A 487 -29.04 2.10 22.65
N VAL A 488 -27.82 2.35 23.12
CA VAL A 488 -27.57 3.04 24.39
C VAL A 488 -27.95 4.51 24.24
N LEU A 489 -28.89 4.97 25.06
CA LEU A 489 -29.42 6.33 24.99
C LEU A 489 -28.42 7.36 25.54
N LEU A 490 -28.01 8.30 24.68
CA LEU A 490 -27.36 9.54 25.09
C LEU A 490 -28.41 10.43 25.78
N LEU A 491 -28.13 10.85 27.02
CA LEU A 491 -28.99 11.74 27.81
C LEU A 491 -28.52 13.21 27.74
N GLY A 492 -27.25 13.43 27.38
CA GLY A 492 -26.66 14.76 27.29
C GLY A 492 -25.14 14.73 27.26
N GLY A 493 -24.54 15.87 27.57
CA GLY A 493 -23.08 16.02 27.57
C GLY A 493 -22.61 17.33 28.20
N CYS A 494 -21.31 17.41 28.46
CA CYS A 494 -20.61 18.62 28.91
C CYS A 494 -19.45 18.93 27.95
N PRO A 495 -19.67 19.77 26.92
CA PRO A 495 -18.65 20.08 25.91
C PRO A 495 -17.38 20.75 26.49
N GLU A 496 -17.51 21.45 27.62
CA GLU A 496 -16.43 22.18 28.31
C GLU A 496 -15.29 21.30 28.81
N ILE A 497 -15.57 20.02 29.06
CA ILE A 497 -14.61 19.01 29.55
C ILE A 497 -14.61 17.72 28.71
N GLY A 498 -15.24 17.74 27.52
CA GLY A 498 -15.30 16.58 26.63
C GLY A 498 -16.03 15.37 27.24
N CYS A 499 -17.18 15.60 27.88
CA CYS A 499 -17.97 14.55 28.53
C CYS A 499 -19.26 14.24 27.75
N LEU A 500 -19.61 12.95 27.68
CA LEU A 500 -20.91 12.44 27.23
C LEU A 500 -21.60 11.71 28.39
N VAL A 501 -22.92 11.83 28.48
CA VAL A 501 -23.75 11.29 29.57
C VAL A 501 -24.81 10.37 28.98
N TYR A 502 -24.87 9.13 29.46
CA TYR A 502 -25.75 8.08 28.96
C TYR A 502 -26.55 7.46 30.11
N GLU A 503 -27.57 6.67 29.76
CA GLU A 503 -28.18 5.73 30.71
C GLU A 503 -27.11 4.78 31.31
N TYR A 504 -27.28 4.40 32.58
CA TYR A 504 -26.42 3.42 33.23
C TYR A 504 -26.92 1.99 32.98
N MET A 505 -26.00 1.11 32.59
CA MET A 505 -26.29 -0.29 32.25
C MET A 505 -25.78 -1.19 33.38
N GLU A 506 -26.68 -1.82 34.14
CA GLU A 506 -26.33 -2.48 35.41
C GLU A 506 -25.41 -3.72 35.29
N ASN A 507 -25.48 -4.46 34.18
CA ASN A 507 -24.78 -5.74 34.01
C ASN A 507 -23.47 -5.63 33.19
N GLY A 508 -22.94 -4.41 33.00
CA GLY A 508 -21.67 -4.18 32.30
C GLY A 508 -21.77 -4.41 30.79
N ASN A 509 -20.70 -4.93 30.18
CA ASN A 509 -20.65 -5.28 28.76
C ASN A 509 -20.65 -6.80 28.51
N LEU A 510 -20.92 -7.19 27.27
CA LEU A 510 -21.00 -8.59 26.86
C LEU A 510 -19.64 -9.31 26.88
N GLU A 511 -18.51 -8.61 26.79
CA GLU A 511 -17.17 -9.24 26.82
C GLU A 511 -16.88 -9.78 28.24
N GLU A 512 -16.99 -8.90 29.25
CA GLU A 512 -16.85 -9.25 30.67
C GLU A 512 -17.83 -10.36 31.08
N ARG A 513 -19.10 -10.27 30.66
CA ARG A 513 -20.13 -11.24 31.04
C ARG A 513 -20.04 -12.57 30.29
N LEU A 514 -19.45 -12.60 29.09
CA LEU A 514 -19.19 -13.85 28.37
C LEU A 514 -17.98 -14.59 28.93
N PHE A 515 -16.92 -13.87 29.33
CA PHE A 515 -15.73 -14.46 29.94
C PHE A 515 -15.82 -14.61 31.48
N CYS A 516 -16.99 -14.30 32.07
CA CYS A 516 -17.29 -14.43 33.50
C CYS A 516 -16.34 -13.61 34.39
N GLU A 517 -15.89 -12.46 33.90
CA GLU A 517 -15.02 -11.56 34.65
C GLU A 517 -15.70 -11.05 35.92
N GLY A 518 -14.89 -10.69 36.93
CA GLY A 518 -15.36 -10.40 38.28
C GLY A 518 -15.93 -11.60 39.05
N GLY A 519 -15.90 -12.81 38.48
CA GLY A 519 -16.54 -14.00 39.09
C GLY A 519 -18.05 -14.06 38.88
N THR A 520 -18.55 -13.41 37.82
CA THR A 520 -19.98 -13.39 37.48
C THR A 520 -20.46 -14.73 36.90
N GLU A 521 -21.72 -15.10 37.12
CA GLU A 521 -22.26 -16.37 36.61
C GLU A 521 -22.36 -16.38 35.07
N PRO A 522 -22.13 -17.53 34.39
CA PRO A 522 -22.27 -17.64 32.95
C PRO A 522 -23.65 -17.23 32.45
N LEU A 523 -23.73 -16.45 31.36
CA LEU A 523 -25.01 -16.11 30.72
C LEU A 523 -25.68 -17.39 30.20
N PRO A 524 -26.93 -17.73 30.55
CA PRO A 524 -27.65 -18.88 30.00
C PRO A 524 -27.87 -18.77 28.49
N TRP A 525 -28.04 -19.90 27.79
CA TRP A 525 -28.17 -19.89 26.32
C TRP A 525 -29.35 -19.05 25.82
N PHE A 526 -30.47 -19.02 26.55
CA PHE A 526 -31.65 -18.24 26.16
C PHE A 526 -31.38 -16.73 26.22
N ILE A 527 -30.60 -16.27 27.21
CA ILE A 527 -30.11 -14.89 27.26
C ILE A 527 -29.20 -14.60 26.05
N ARG A 528 -28.31 -15.52 25.68
CA ARG A 528 -27.41 -15.33 24.52
C ARG A 528 -28.18 -15.30 23.18
N PHE A 529 -29.25 -16.09 23.05
CA PHE A 529 -30.14 -16.05 21.88
C PHE A 529 -30.93 -14.74 21.81
N GLN A 530 -31.42 -14.24 22.94
CA GLN A 530 -32.09 -12.95 23.03
C GLN A 530 -31.14 -11.80 22.65
N ILE A 531 -29.93 -11.75 23.22
CA ILE A 531 -28.90 -10.75 22.89
C ILE A 531 -28.57 -10.77 21.39
N ALA A 532 -28.48 -11.94 20.76
CA ALA A 532 -28.25 -12.04 19.31
C ALA A 532 -29.36 -11.37 18.49
N TYR A 533 -30.63 -11.59 18.84
CA TYR A 533 -31.77 -10.96 18.19
C TYR A 533 -31.82 -9.44 18.41
N GLU A 534 -31.65 -9.00 19.66
CA GLU A 534 -31.70 -7.60 20.06
C GLU A 534 -30.61 -6.74 19.38
N VAL A 535 -29.38 -7.25 19.33
CA VAL A 535 -28.27 -6.60 18.61
C VAL A 535 -28.54 -6.56 17.10
N ALA A 536 -29.12 -7.62 16.52
CA ALA A 536 -29.51 -7.59 15.11
C ALA A 536 -30.63 -6.57 14.83
N CYS A 537 -31.57 -6.38 15.75
CA CYS A 537 -32.59 -5.32 15.67
C CYS A 537 -31.96 -3.92 15.75
N GLY A 538 -31.01 -3.70 16.68
CA GLY A 538 -30.25 -2.46 16.79
C GLY A 538 -29.48 -2.10 15.51
N LEU A 539 -28.75 -3.08 14.95
CA LEU A 539 -28.07 -2.93 13.66
C LEU A 539 -29.04 -2.67 12.51
N ALA A 540 -30.16 -3.39 12.44
CA ALA A 540 -31.14 -3.21 11.38
C ALA A 540 -31.79 -1.82 11.40
N PHE A 541 -31.98 -1.23 12.59
CA PHE A 541 -32.42 0.15 12.75
C PHE A 541 -31.37 1.15 12.21
N LEU A 542 -30.09 1.02 12.61
CA LEU A 542 -28.99 1.84 12.08
C LEU A 542 -28.89 1.74 10.54
N HIS A 543 -28.87 0.52 10.00
CA HIS A 543 -28.79 0.25 8.57
C HIS A 543 -30.05 0.64 7.78
N GLY A 544 -31.18 0.85 8.48
CA GLY A 544 -32.46 1.29 7.90
C GLY A 544 -32.72 2.79 8.03
N THR A 545 -31.81 3.54 8.63
CA THR A 545 -31.92 5.00 8.80
C THR A 545 -31.90 5.71 7.44
N LYS A 546 -32.54 6.88 7.36
CA LYS A 546 -32.67 7.70 6.15
C LYS A 546 -32.33 9.17 6.47
N PRO A 547 -31.78 9.96 5.53
CA PRO A 547 -31.59 9.66 4.10
C PRO A 547 -30.52 8.60 3.83
N GLU A 548 -29.55 8.43 4.72
CA GLU A 548 -28.41 7.52 4.55
C GLU A 548 -28.36 6.47 5.67
N PRO A 549 -27.95 5.22 5.38
CA PRO A 549 -27.76 4.19 6.38
C PRO A 549 -26.55 4.52 7.26
N ILE A 550 -26.69 4.32 8.57
CA ILE A 550 -25.62 4.50 9.55
C ILE A 550 -24.94 3.16 9.76
N ILE A 551 -23.61 3.11 9.63
CA ILE A 551 -22.81 1.89 9.81
C ILE A 551 -22.01 2.01 11.12
N HIS A 552 -22.08 1.01 11.99
CA HIS A 552 -21.53 1.06 13.36
C HIS A 552 -20.00 0.99 13.42
N ARG A 553 -19.40 0.15 12.56
CA ARG A 553 -17.96 0.08 12.26
C ARG A 553 -17.02 -0.47 13.34
N ASP A 554 -17.30 -0.26 14.63
CA ASP A 554 -16.58 -0.92 15.74
C ASP A 554 -17.52 -1.74 16.63
N LEU A 555 -18.30 -2.62 15.99
CA LEU A 555 -19.16 -3.56 16.72
C LEU A 555 -18.30 -4.69 17.32
N LYS A 556 -18.32 -4.82 18.65
CA LYS A 556 -17.58 -5.82 19.44
C LYS A 556 -18.34 -6.13 20.74
N PRO A 557 -18.05 -7.24 21.46
CA PRO A 557 -18.72 -7.56 22.72
C PRO A 557 -18.60 -6.46 23.78
N GLY A 558 -17.43 -5.82 23.91
CA GLY A 558 -17.24 -4.67 24.81
C GLY A 558 -18.12 -3.45 24.51
N ASN A 559 -18.68 -3.35 23.29
CA ASN A 559 -19.59 -2.27 22.86
C ASN A 559 -21.07 -2.70 22.87
N ILE A 560 -21.38 -3.89 23.39
CA ILE A 560 -22.75 -4.34 23.66
C ILE A 560 -22.94 -4.31 25.18
N LEU A 561 -23.72 -3.34 25.67
CA LEU A 561 -23.99 -3.15 27.09
C LEU A 561 -25.27 -3.87 27.52
N LEU A 562 -25.30 -4.38 28.74
CA LEU A 562 -26.41 -5.18 29.28
C LEU A 562 -27.08 -4.42 30.45
N GLY A 563 -28.35 -4.08 30.29
CA GLY A 563 -29.16 -3.41 31.31
C GLY A 563 -29.76 -4.41 32.31
N ARG A 564 -30.75 -3.96 33.08
CA ARG A 564 -31.62 -4.85 33.88
C ARG A 564 -32.20 -5.97 33.01
N ASN A 565 -32.37 -7.14 33.61
CA ASN A 565 -32.90 -8.34 32.97
C ASN A 565 -32.15 -8.74 31.68
N TYR A 566 -30.87 -8.35 31.56
CA TYR A 566 -29.99 -8.59 30.41
C TYR A 566 -30.44 -8.00 29.07
N VAL A 567 -31.37 -7.03 29.07
CA VAL A 567 -31.74 -6.29 27.84
C VAL A 567 -30.50 -5.61 27.27
N SER A 568 -30.14 -5.98 26.05
CA SER A 568 -28.90 -5.56 25.40
C SER A 568 -29.08 -4.32 24.52
N LYS A 569 -28.04 -3.49 24.51
CA LYS A 569 -27.98 -2.25 23.74
C LYS A 569 -26.60 -2.05 23.14
N ILE A 570 -26.54 -1.63 21.89
CA ILE A 570 -25.28 -1.25 21.22
C ILE A 570 -24.89 0.16 21.65
N GLY A 571 -23.66 0.36 22.09
CA GLY A 571 -23.10 1.66 22.49
C GLY A 571 -21.75 1.95 21.80
N ASP A 572 -21.16 3.10 22.14
CA ASP A 572 -19.86 3.56 21.61
C ASP A 572 -19.85 3.69 20.07
N VAL A 573 -20.83 4.45 19.54
CA VAL A 573 -20.99 4.73 18.10
C VAL A 573 -20.03 5.80 17.57
N GLY A 574 -18.94 6.14 18.29
CA GLY A 574 -18.02 7.24 17.95
C GLY A 574 -17.28 7.07 16.60
N PHE A 575 -17.28 5.87 16.02
CA PHE A 575 -16.78 5.59 14.67
C PHE A 575 -17.85 5.54 13.59
N ALA A 576 -19.13 5.66 13.95
CA ALA A 576 -20.23 5.50 13.03
C ALA A 576 -20.19 6.52 11.89
N LYS A 577 -20.60 6.11 10.70
CA LYS A 577 -20.51 6.96 9.50
C LYS A 577 -21.78 6.87 8.66
N PHE A 578 -22.31 8.04 8.31
CA PHE A 578 -23.32 8.21 7.27
C PHE A 578 -22.72 7.87 5.90
N MET A 579 -23.48 7.15 5.07
CA MET A 579 -22.99 6.60 3.81
C MET A 579 -23.23 7.58 2.64
N THR A 580 -22.44 8.65 2.62
CA THR A 580 -22.59 9.84 1.74
C THR A 580 -22.33 9.61 0.24
N SER A 581 -22.32 8.36 -0.20
CA SER A 581 -22.16 7.99 -1.61
C SER A 581 -22.84 6.64 -1.88
N ILE A 582 -24.13 6.66 -2.24
CA ILE A 582 -24.84 5.47 -2.73
C ILE A 582 -24.23 5.06 -4.08
N VAL A 583 -23.22 4.20 -4.00
CA VAL A 583 -22.57 3.59 -5.17
C VAL A 583 -23.16 2.18 -5.33
N PRO A 584 -23.79 1.86 -6.47
CA PRO A 584 -24.40 0.54 -6.68
C PRO A 584 -23.36 -0.59 -6.65
N ASP A 585 -23.82 -1.83 -6.39
CA ASP A 585 -22.96 -2.99 -6.09
C ASP A 585 -21.95 -3.38 -7.20
N ASN A 586 -22.05 -2.79 -8.38
CA ASN A 586 -21.15 -2.97 -9.51
C ASN A 586 -19.98 -1.96 -9.56
N VAL A 587 -19.92 -0.95 -8.67
CA VAL A 587 -18.83 0.05 -8.63
C VAL A 587 -18.21 0.14 -7.22
N SER A 588 -16.88 0.24 -7.17
CA SER A 588 -16.07 0.08 -5.94
C SER A 588 -15.29 1.33 -5.56
N MET A 589 -15.98 2.47 -5.45
CA MET A 589 -15.38 3.76 -5.09
C MET A 589 -16.03 4.41 -3.86
N CYS A 590 -15.46 4.14 -2.70
CA CYS A 590 -15.53 5.03 -1.54
C CYS A 590 -14.14 5.08 -0.89
N ARG A 591 -13.20 5.77 -1.54
CA ARG A 591 -11.91 6.14 -0.92
C ARG A 591 -12.16 7.24 0.11
N ASN A 592 -11.21 7.40 1.04
CA ASN A 592 -11.24 8.41 2.12
C ASN A 592 -12.17 8.06 3.31
N SER A 593 -11.93 6.88 3.91
CA SER A 593 -12.33 6.59 5.30
C SER A 593 -11.11 6.05 6.06
N THR A 594 -10.53 6.87 6.95
CA THR A 594 -9.38 6.50 7.81
C THR A 594 -9.65 5.19 8.54
N LEU A 595 -8.89 4.13 8.26
CA LEU A 595 -9.17 2.77 8.75
C LEU A 595 -9.34 2.74 10.28
N ALA A 596 -10.51 2.29 10.76
CA ALA A 596 -10.89 2.30 12.17
C ALA A 596 -11.83 1.11 12.49
N GLY A 597 -11.86 0.71 13.76
CA GLY A 597 -12.52 -0.50 14.24
C GLY A 597 -11.51 -1.54 14.77
N THR A 598 -12.01 -2.49 15.56
CA THR A 598 -11.18 -3.46 16.31
C THR A 598 -10.81 -4.66 15.44
N LEU A 599 -9.50 -4.95 15.35
CA LEU A 599 -8.90 -5.85 14.34
C LEU A 599 -9.57 -7.22 14.19
N ASN A 600 -9.95 -7.86 15.30
CA ASN A 600 -10.50 -9.23 15.30
C ASN A 600 -11.97 -9.30 14.86
N TYR A 601 -12.66 -8.15 14.87
CA TYR A 601 -14.07 -7.99 14.47
C TYR A 601 -14.21 -7.27 13.12
N MET A 602 -13.12 -6.69 12.60
CA MET A 602 -13.13 -5.89 11.38
C MET A 602 -13.35 -6.76 10.14
N ASP A 603 -14.30 -6.34 9.30
CA ASP A 603 -14.56 -6.97 7.99
C ASP A 603 -13.27 -7.06 7.14
N PRO A 604 -12.84 -8.26 6.72
CA PRO A 604 -11.61 -8.44 5.96
C PRO A 604 -11.69 -7.88 4.53
N GLU A 605 -12.88 -7.60 3.98
CA GLU A 605 -13.02 -6.85 2.72
C GLU A 605 -12.82 -5.35 2.97
N TYR A 606 -13.41 -4.79 4.03
CA TYR A 606 -13.18 -3.41 4.47
C TYR A 606 -11.69 -3.16 4.77
N TYR A 607 -11.06 -4.03 5.57
CA TYR A 607 -9.63 -3.94 5.93
C TYR A 607 -8.70 -3.88 4.70
N ARG A 608 -9.04 -4.59 3.62
CA ARG A 608 -8.23 -4.63 2.38
C ARG A 608 -8.53 -3.50 1.40
N THR A 609 -9.74 -2.95 1.41
CA THR A 609 -10.23 -2.01 0.37
C THR A 609 -10.43 -0.58 0.86
N GLY A 610 -10.62 -0.38 2.16
CA GLY A 610 -11.09 0.87 2.75
C GLY A 610 -12.58 1.17 2.52
N VAL A 611 -13.31 0.33 1.79
CA VAL A 611 -14.73 0.52 1.47
C VAL A 611 -15.59 -0.14 2.54
N ILE A 612 -16.31 0.66 3.31
CA ILE A 612 -17.22 0.20 4.36
C ILE A 612 -18.64 0.02 3.81
N ARG A 613 -19.38 -0.99 4.27
CA ARG A 613 -20.78 -1.28 3.90
C ARG A 613 -21.58 -1.72 5.13
N PRO A 614 -22.92 -1.68 5.14
CA PRO A 614 -23.74 -2.29 6.21
C PRO A 614 -23.41 -3.77 6.46
N LYS A 615 -23.07 -4.50 5.38
CA LYS A 615 -22.57 -5.88 5.41
C LYS A 615 -21.24 -6.06 6.15
N SER A 616 -20.53 -4.98 6.51
CA SER A 616 -19.32 -5.02 7.35
C SER A 616 -19.66 -5.21 8.83
N ASP A 617 -20.69 -4.53 9.36
CA ASP A 617 -21.17 -4.79 10.72
C ASP A 617 -21.76 -6.21 10.84
N VAL A 618 -22.37 -6.72 9.76
CA VAL A 618 -22.86 -8.12 9.69
C VAL A 618 -21.72 -9.13 9.86
N TYR A 619 -20.51 -8.84 9.37
CA TYR A 619 -19.34 -9.68 9.63
C TYR A 619 -19.00 -9.69 11.13
N SER A 620 -18.88 -8.50 11.74
CA SER A 620 -18.59 -8.34 13.17
C SER A 620 -19.64 -9.04 14.05
N PHE A 621 -20.93 -8.90 13.72
CA PHE A 621 -22.03 -9.61 14.36
C PHE A 621 -21.88 -11.13 14.26
N GLY A 622 -21.49 -11.66 13.09
CA GLY A 622 -21.18 -13.08 12.92
C GLY A 622 -20.10 -13.58 13.87
N ILE A 623 -19.01 -12.82 14.07
CA ILE A 623 -17.96 -13.16 15.04
C ILE A 623 -18.52 -13.18 16.47
N ILE A 624 -19.31 -12.17 16.86
CA ILE A 624 -19.89 -12.05 18.21
C ILE A 624 -20.83 -13.22 18.52
N VAL A 625 -21.66 -13.65 17.57
CA VAL A 625 -22.54 -14.82 17.74
C VAL A 625 -21.74 -16.12 17.91
N LEU A 626 -20.65 -16.30 17.15
CA LEU A 626 -19.75 -17.46 17.34
C LEU A 626 -19.09 -17.45 18.73
N GLN A 627 -18.74 -16.27 19.26
CA GLN A 627 -18.23 -16.16 20.63
C GLN A 627 -19.31 -16.50 21.66
N MET A 628 -20.53 -15.98 21.52
CA MET A 628 -21.63 -16.28 22.43
C MET A 628 -21.93 -17.79 22.51
N LEU A 629 -21.80 -18.53 21.40
CA LEU A 629 -21.95 -19.99 21.39
C LEU A 629 -20.81 -20.76 22.06
N THR A 630 -19.60 -20.19 22.13
CA THR A 630 -18.37 -20.96 22.46
C THR A 630 -17.60 -20.46 23.69
N ALA A 631 -17.86 -19.24 24.16
CA ALA A 631 -17.08 -18.50 25.17
C ALA A 631 -15.56 -18.48 24.87
N ARG A 632 -15.19 -18.29 23.59
CA ARG A 632 -13.80 -18.24 23.11
C ARG A 632 -13.43 -16.86 22.57
N PRO A 633 -12.12 -16.49 22.56
CA PRO A 633 -11.66 -15.31 21.84
C PRO A 633 -11.90 -15.46 20.33
N ALA A 634 -12.17 -14.34 19.63
CA ALA A 634 -12.44 -14.32 18.19
C ALA A 634 -11.30 -14.89 17.29
N ASN A 635 -10.06 -14.91 17.79
CA ASN A 635 -8.88 -15.34 17.02
C ASN A 635 -8.99 -16.79 16.53
N GLY A 636 -9.13 -16.97 15.21
CA GLY A 636 -9.26 -18.28 14.58
C GLY A 636 -10.64 -18.95 14.74
N LEU A 637 -11.57 -18.30 15.43
CA LEU A 637 -12.83 -18.93 15.88
C LEU A 637 -13.71 -19.42 14.73
N VAL A 638 -13.82 -18.65 13.64
CA VAL A 638 -14.57 -19.03 12.43
C VAL A 638 -14.10 -20.39 11.89
N MET A 639 -12.79 -20.55 11.73
CA MET A 639 -12.16 -21.79 11.26
C MET A 639 -12.35 -22.92 12.27
N SER A 640 -12.29 -22.64 13.57
CA SER A 640 -12.52 -23.65 14.61
C SER A 640 -13.96 -24.18 14.59
N VAL A 641 -14.96 -23.30 14.45
CA VAL A 641 -16.39 -23.70 14.41
C VAL A 641 -16.75 -24.39 13.08
N GLU A 642 -16.27 -23.89 11.94
CA GLU A 642 -16.51 -24.51 10.63
C GLU A 642 -15.93 -25.94 10.56
N ASN A 643 -14.74 -26.16 11.13
CA ASN A 643 -14.17 -27.51 11.29
C ASN A 643 -14.94 -28.37 12.30
N ALA A 644 -15.31 -27.83 13.47
CA ALA A 644 -16.04 -28.58 14.49
C ALA A 644 -17.39 -29.10 13.95
N ILE A 645 -18.15 -28.27 13.23
CA ILE A 645 -19.41 -28.69 12.59
C ILE A 645 -19.14 -29.72 11.50
N SER A 646 -18.14 -29.49 10.63
CA SER A 646 -17.82 -30.39 9.51
C SER A 646 -17.29 -31.77 9.96
N CYS A 647 -16.69 -31.86 11.15
CA CYS A 647 -16.27 -33.13 11.76
C CYS A 647 -17.32 -33.76 12.70
N GLY A 648 -18.51 -33.15 12.86
CA GLY A 648 -19.54 -33.63 13.80
C GLY A 648 -19.23 -33.40 15.29
N LEU A 649 -18.22 -32.57 15.59
CA LEU A 649 -17.72 -32.25 16.94
C LEU A 649 -18.26 -30.90 17.46
N PHE A 650 -19.44 -30.47 16.99
CA PHE A 650 -20.02 -29.17 17.37
C PHE A 650 -20.25 -29.05 18.89
N VAL A 651 -20.67 -30.12 19.55
CA VAL A 651 -20.89 -30.15 21.01
C VAL A 651 -19.59 -29.88 21.79
N ASP A 652 -18.42 -30.23 21.24
CA ASP A 652 -17.12 -29.99 21.89
C ASP A 652 -16.62 -28.55 21.78
N ILE A 653 -17.14 -27.77 20.82
CA ILE A 653 -16.76 -26.36 20.67
C ILE A 653 -17.65 -25.39 21.43
N LEU A 654 -18.90 -25.77 21.71
CA LEU A 654 -19.84 -25.03 22.55
C LEU A 654 -19.25 -24.70 23.93
N ASP A 655 -19.77 -23.63 24.54
CA ASP A 655 -19.43 -23.26 25.90
C ASP A 655 -19.91 -24.34 26.88
N LYS A 656 -18.93 -24.95 27.59
CA LYS A 656 -19.13 -26.08 28.50
C LYS A 656 -19.64 -25.66 29.89
N SER A 657 -19.80 -24.35 30.14
CA SER A 657 -20.47 -23.83 31.35
C SER A 657 -22.00 -23.92 31.27
N ILE A 658 -22.57 -24.04 30.06
CA ILE A 658 -23.98 -24.32 29.82
C ILE A 658 -24.15 -25.81 29.55
N THR A 659 -25.05 -26.46 30.27
CA THR A 659 -25.31 -27.92 30.18
C THR A 659 -26.54 -28.28 29.36
N ASP A 660 -27.44 -27.32 29.09
CA ASP A 660 -28.78 -27.52 28.53
C ASP A 660 -28.98 -26.92 27.12
N TRP A 661 -27.89 -26.73 26.37
CA TRP A 661 -27.92 -26.17 25.02
C TRP A 661 -28.96 -26.86 24.10
N PRO A 662 -29.87 -26.11 23.46
CA PRO A 662 -30.73 -26.63 22.39
C PRO A 662 -29.87 -26.86 21.14
N LEU A 663 -29.31 -28.07 21.02
CA LEU A 663 -28.28 -28.38 20.03
C LEU A 663 -28.70 -28.11 18.56
N PRO A 664 -29.94 -28.40 18.10
CA PRO A 664 -30.36 -28.10 16.73
C PRO A 664 -30.33 -26.59 16.44
N GLU A 665 -30.93 -25.79 17.32
CA GLU A 665 -31.03 -24.34 17.21
C GLU A 665 -29.67 -23.66 17.38
N ALA A 666 -28.85 -24.14 18.31
CA ALA A 666 -27.47 -23.66 18.49
C ALA A 666 -26.62 -23.93 17.23
N GLN A 667 -26.82 -25.06 16.55
CA GLN A 667 -26.14 -25.38 15.30
C GLN A 667 -26.69 -24.58 14.10
N GLU A 668 -28.00 -24.31 14.05
CA GLU A 668 -28.60 -23.41 13.06
C GLU A 668 -28.08 -21.97 13.23
N LEU A 669 -27.98 -21.48 14.47
CA LEU A 669 -27.38 -20.18 14.80
C LEU A 669 -25.88 -20.13 14.45
N ALA A 670 -25.13 -21.22 14.70
CA ALA A 670 -23.72 -21.32 14.30
C ALA A 670 -23.56 -21.23 12.77
N TRP A 671 -24.41 -21.92 12.01
CA TRP A 671 -24.42 -21.83 10.54
C TRP A 671 -24.78 -20.41 10.06
N LEU A 672 -25.77 -19.76 10.66
CA LEU A 672 -26.11 -18.36 10.35
C LEU A 672 -24.92 -17.44 10.61
N ALA A 673 -24.23 -17.60 11.73
CA ALA A 673 -23.05 -16.82 12.10
C ALA A 673 -21.86 -17.07 11.15
N LEU A 674 -21.62 -18.32 10.71
CA LEU A 674 -20.63 -18.66 9.68
C LEU A 674 -20.99 -18.09 8.28
N ARG A 675 -22.28 -17.93 7.96
CA ARG A 675 -22.73 -17.20 6.75
C ARG A 675 -22.46 -15.69 6.89
N CYS A 676 -22.68 -15.12 8.06
CA CYS A 676 -22.36 -13.71 8.36
C CYS A 676 -20.84 -13.44 8.29
N ALA A 677 -20.02 -14.36 8.80
CA ALA A 677 -18.56 -14.27 8.82
C ALA A 677 -17.87 -14.58 7.46
N ARG A 678 -18.58 -14.60 6.33
CA ARG A 678 -18.00 -14.87 5.00
C ARG A 678 -17.00 -13.78 4.58
N LEU A 679 -15.92 -14.19 3.90
CA LEU A 679 -14.79 -13.32 3.53
C LEU A 679 -15.09 -12.29 2.42
N ARG A 680 -16.18 -12.45 1.67
CA ARG A 680 -16.67 -11.52 0.64
C ARG A 680 -18.00 -10.93 1.10
N CYS A 681 -18.20 -9.61 0.99
CA CYS A 681 -19.40 -8.96 1.54
C CYS A 681 -20.71 -9.45 0.90
N ARG A 682 -20.66 -9.80 -0.40
CA ARG A 682 -21.79 -10.33 -1.19
C ARG A 682 -22.20 -11.76 -0.86
N ASP A 683 -21.38 -12.52 -0.12
CA ASP A 683 -21.72 -13.88 0.31
C ASP A 683 -22.50 -13.88 1.63
N ARG A 684 -22.60 -12.72 2.30
CA ARG A 684 -23.21 -12.58 3.63
C ARG A 684 -24.72 -12.39 3.48
N PRO A 685 -25.54 -13.06 4.32
CA PRO A 685 -26.99 -12.94 4.27
C PRO A 685 -27.46 -11.51 4.54
N ASP A 686 -28.67 -11.16 4.09
CA ASP A 686 -29.26 -9.87 4.43
C ASP A 686 -29.75 -9.77 5.88
N LEU A 687 -29.50 -8.63 6.52
CA LEU A 687 -29.84 -8.44 7.93
C LEU A 687 -31.34 -8.44 8.17
N ARG A 688 -32.13 -7.88 7.25
CA ARG A 688 -33.59 -7.72 7.40
C ARG A 688 -34.38 -8.88 6.81
N SER A 689 -33.97 -9.43 5.66
CA SER A 689 -34.73 -10.51 5.00
C SER A 689 -34.25 -11.94 5.29
N GLU A 690 -33.03 -12.13 5.80
CA GLU A 690 -32.51 -13.48 6.10
C GLU A 690 -32.09 -13.69 7.57
N ILE A 691 -31.39 -12.73 8.17
CA ILE A 691 -30.85 -12.88 9.54
C ILE A 691 -31.97 -12.71 10.58
N LEU A 692 -32.67 -11.56 10.57
CA LEU A 692 -33.67 -11.25 11.59
C LEU A 692 -34.79 -12.31 11.74
N PRO A 693 -35.42 -12.85 10.68
CA PRO A 693 -36.49 -13.85 10.82
C PRO A 693 -36.03 -15.16 11.47
N VAL A 694 -34.73 -15.52 11.35
CA VAL A 694 -34.17 -16.71 12.02
C VAL A 694 -33.88 -16.40 13.49
N LEU A 695 -33.34 -15.22 13.79
CA LEU A 695 -33.10 -14.79 15.17
C LEU A 695 -34.41 -14.55 15.94
N GLU A 696 -35.47 -14.10 15.28
CA GLU A 696 -36.80 -13.92 15.87
C GLU A 696 -37.39 -15.26 16.34
N ARG A 697 -37.21 -16.35 15.58
CA ARG A 697 -37.55 -17.70 16.04
C ARG A 697 -36.79 -18.08 17.32
N PHE A 698 -35.49 -17.77 17.38
CA PHE A 698 -34.66 -18.08 18.55
C PHE A 698 -35.00 -17.22 19.77
N SER A 699 -35.35 -15.93 19.59
CA SER A 699 -35.89 -15.07 20.63
C SER A 699 -37.21 -15.63 21.18
N ASN A 700 -38.13 -16.06 20.32
CA ASN A 700 -39.38 -16.68 20.78
C ASN A 700 -39.15 -17.98 21.59
N LEU A 701 -38.18 -18.81 21.21
CA LEU A 701 -37.78 -19.99 22.00
C LEU A 701 -37.11 -19.61 23.33
N ALA A 702 -36.29 -18.55 23.35
CA ALA A 702 -35.71 -18.00 24.57
C ALA A 702 -36.79 -17.42 25.51
N ASN A 703 -37.78 -16.71 24.98
CA ASN A 703 -38.90 -16.13 25.75
C ASN A 703 -39.76 -17.21 26.43
N ILE A 704 -39.95 -18.37 25.78
CA ILE A 704 -40.63 -19.52 26.41
C ILE A 704 -39.84 -20.06 27.62
N GLN A 705 -38.50 -20.02 27.59
CA GLN A 705 -37.68 -20.43 28.73
C GLN A 705 -37.57 -19.33 29.79
N LEU A 706 -37.54 -18.05 29.41
CA LEU A 706 -37.67 -16.92 30.34
C LEU A 706 -38.98 -17.00 31.13
N GLN A 707 -40.12 -17.26 30.48
CA GLN A 707 -41.40 -17.45 31.16
C GLN A 707 -41.41 -18.67 32.10
N LYS A 708 -40.65 -19.73 31.80
CA LYS A 708 -40.45 -20.87 32.71
C LYS A 708 -39.51 -20.56 33.87
N ALA A 709 -38.57 -19.62 33.68
CA ALA A 709 -37.67 -19.14 34.71
C ALA A 709 -38.35 -18.11 35.64
N ASP A 710 -39.16 -17.19 35.10
CA ASP A 710 -39.99 -16.25 35.88
C ASP A 710 -41.13 -16.96 36.63
N ASN A 711 -41.52 -18.17 36.19
CA ASN A 711 -42.36 -19.08 36.96
C ASN A 711 -41.65 -19.68 38.19
N PHE A 712 -40.33 -19.54 38.35
CA PHE A 712 -39.70 -19.77 39.65
C PHE A 712 -40.01 -18.60 40.59
N MET A 713 -40.60 -18.94 41.73
CA MET A 713 -40.98 -18.02 42.79
C MET A 713 -39.84 -17.06 43.17
N PRO A 714 -40.08 -15.74 43.16
CA PRO A 714 -39.05 -14.75 43.50
C PRO A 714 -38.42 -15.00 44.87
N SER A 715 -37.09 -14.94 44.96
CA SER A 715 -36.34 -15.34 46.16
C SER A 715 -36.73 -14.56 47.43
N TYR A 716 -37.21 -13.32 47.28
CA TYR A 716 -37.70 -12.47 48.38
C TYR A 716 -39.11 -12.84 48.89
N TYR A 717 -39.77 -13.86 48.33
CA TYR A 717 -40.99 -14.46 48.89
C TYR A 717 -40.68 -15.50 49.98
N PHE A 718 -39.45 -16.01 50.04
CA PHE A 718 -39.01 -16.95 51.07
C PHE A 718 -38.61 -16.24 52.37
N CYS A 719 -38.98 -16.81 53.52
CA CYS A 719 -38.53 -16.35 54.82
C CYS A 719 -37.04 -16.68 55.02
N PRO A 720 -36.16 -15.71 55.33
CA PRO A 720 -34.74 -15.99 55.56
C PRO A 720 -34.44 -16.97 56.70
N ILE A 721 -35.36 -17.14 57.67
CA ILE A 721 -35.22 -18.08 58.78
C ILE A 721 -35.69 -19.50 58.39
N LEU A 722 -36.84 -19.62 57.71
CA LEU A 722 -37.46 -20.93 57.42
C LEU A 722 -37.01 -21.53 56.08
N GLN A 723 -36.60 -20.70 55.12
CA GLN A 723 -36.42 -21.08 53.71
C GLN A 723 -37.72 -21.63 53.07
N GLU A 724 -38.87 -21.18 53.58
CA GLU A 724 -40.24 -21.48 53.11
C GLU A 724 -40.95 -20.18 52.71
N VAL A 725 -42.02 -20.28 51.90
CA VAL A 725 -42.82 -19.11 51.46
C VAL A 725 -43.49 -18.43 52.64
N MET A 726 -43.33 -17.11 52.77
CA MET A 726 -43.98 -16.34 53.84
C MET A 726 -45.51 -16.34 53.65
N GLU A 727 -46.25 -16.59 54.74
CA GLU A 727 -47.70 -16.48 54.76
C GLU A 727 -48.16 -15.23 55.50
N ASP A 728 -47.38 -14.77 56.48
CA ASP A 728 -47.57 -13.51 57.19
C ASP A 728 -46.26 -12.69 57.26
N PRO A 729 -45.77 -12.17 56.12
CA PRO A 729 -44.50 -11.47 56.04
C PRO A 729 -44.48 -10.19 56.90
N HIS A 730 -43.46 -10.04 57.74
CA HIS A 730 -43.24 -8.91 58.66
C HIS A 730 -41.81 -8.39 58.59
N ILE A 731 -41.66 -7.06 58.55
CA ILE A 731 -40.39 -6.34 58.54
C ILE A 731 -39.86 -6.20 59.98
N ALA A 732 -38.59 -6.53 60.20
CA ALA A 732 -37.89 -6.30 61.47
C ALA A 732 -36.98 -5.05 61.43
N ALA A 733 -36.35 -4.72 62.55
CA ALA A 733 -35.53 -3.50 62.70
C ALA A 733 -34.21 -3.47 61.90
N ASP A 734 -33.88 -4.56 61.22
CA ASP A 734 -32.77 -4.68 60.26
C ASP A 734 -33.21 -4.37 58.81
N GLY A 735 -34.50 -4.09 58.58
CA GLY A 735 -35.08 -3.83 57.26
C GLY A 735 -35.43 -5.09 56.46
N PHE A 736 -35.11 -6.29 56.96
CA PHE A 736 -35.47 -7.54 56.30
C PHE A 736 -36.89 -7.98 56.64
N THR A 737 -37.53 -8.68 55.71
CA THR A 737 -38.87 -9.26 55.90
C THR A 737 -38.76 -10.76 56.18
N TYR A 738 -39.57 -11.24 57.13
CA TYR A 738 -39.56 -12.60 57.64
C TYR A 738 -40.99 -13.11 57.85
N GLU A 739 -41.18 -14.44 57.86
CA GLU A 739 -42.42 -15.04 58.36
C GLU A 739 -42.61 -14.70 59.85
N TYR A 740 -43.75 -14.07 60.19
CA TYR A 740 -44.07 -13.58 61.54
C TYR A 740 -43.76 -14.60 62.64
N SER A 741 -44.27 -15.82 62.45
CA SER A 741 -44.16 -16.90 63.43
C SER A 741 -42.73 -17.44 63.64
N ALA A 742 -41.81 -17.11 62.73
CA ALA A 742 -40.39 -17.45 62.82
C ALA A 742 -39.57 -16.32 63.46
N ILE A 743 -39.77 -15.08 63.01
CA ILE A 743 -39.03 -13.93 63.56
C ILE A 743 -39.44 -13.62 65.00
N GLN A 744 -40.71 -13.82 65.39
CA GLN A 744 -41.13 -13.70 66.78
C GLN A 744 -40.34 -14.68 67.68
N LYS A 745 -40.35 -15.99 67.34
CA LYS A 745 -39.63 -17.04 68.09
C LYS A 745 -38.11 -16.86 68.09
N TRP A 746 -37.56 -16.21 67.07
CA TRP A 746 -36.15 -15.84 67.02
C TRP A 746 -35.84 -14.72 68.00
N VAL A 747 -36.57 -13.60 67.93
CA VAL A 747 -36.33 -12.39 68.74
C VAL A 747 -36.62 -12.62 70.23
N GLU A 748 -37.57 -13.50 70.56
CA GLU A 748 -37.80 -14.00 71.93
C GLU A 748 -36.58 -14.73 72.52
N LYS A 749 -35.76 -15.38 71.70
CA LYS A 749 -34.55 -16.12 72.12
C LYS A 749 -33.27 -15.31 71.98
N GLN A 750 -33.15 -14.47 70.95
CA GLN A 750 -31.93 -13.77 70.57
C GLN A 750 -32.25 -12.37 70.01
N LYS A 751 -31.74 -11.31 70.65
CA LYS A 751 -31.96 -9.91 70.24
C LYS A 751 -31.07 -9.45 69.07
N VAL A 752 -30.71 -10.36 68.16
CA VAL A 752 -29.87 -10.10 66.99
C VAL A 752 -30.62 -10.42 65.70
N SER A 753 -30.26 -9.73 64.62
CA SER A 753 -30.77 -9.97 63.27
C SER A 753 -30.43 -11.40 62.81
N PRO A 754 -31.39 -12.20 62.34
CA PRO A 754 -31.10 -13.50 61.73
C PRO A 754 -30.14 -13.41 60.54
N VAL A 755 -30.28 -12.35 59.71
CA VAL A 755 -29.50 -12.17 58.48
C VAL A 755 -28.14 -11.54 58.76
N THR A 756 -28.08 -10.41 59.48
CA THR A 756 -26.82 -9.64 59.65
C THR A 756 -26.04 -10.01 60.91
N ARG A 757 -26.66 -10.76 61.85
CA ARG A 757 -26.11 -11.13 63.17
C ARG A 757 -25.79 -9.94 64.11
N VAL A 758 -26.15 -8.71 63.72
CA VAL A 758 -26.01 -7.49 64.54
C VAL A 758 -27.20 -7.37 65.51
N ILE A 759 -27.02 -6.73 66.67
CA ILE A 759 -28.11 -6.45 67.62
C ILE A 759 -29.20 -5.59 66.95
N LEU A 760 -30.47 -6.00 67.09
CA LEU A 760 -31.60 -5.28 66.51
C LEU A 760 -31.88 -3.98 67.27
N PRO A 761 -32.00 -2.81 66.61
CA PRO A 761 -32.32 -1.54 67.26
C PRO A 761 -33.64 -1.56 68.06
N HIS A 762 -34.62 -2.35 67.64
CA HIS A 762 -35.83 -2.64 68.40
C HIS A 762 -36.43 -4.00 68.02
N ILE A 763 -37.30 -4.52 68.90
CA ILE A 763 -38.02 -5.79 68.68
C ILE A 763 -39.41 -5.62 68.06
N ARG A 764 -39.80 -4.40 67.66
CA ARG A 764 -41.05 -4.17 66.93
C ARG A 764 -40.98 -4.78 65.53
N LEU A 765 -42.04 -5.45 65.13
CA LEU A 765 -42.27 -6.03 63.81
C LEU A 765 -43.40 -5.25 63.11
N THR A 766 -43.26 -5.00 61.81
CA THR A 766 -44.24 -4.25 61.01
C THR A 766 -44.82 -5.16 59.92
N PRO A 767 -46.15 -5.36 59.80
CA PRO A 767 -46.72 -6.20 58.75
C PRO A 767 -46.36 -5.69 57.34
N ASN A 768 -45.75 -6.54 56.52
CA ASN A 768 -45.42 -6.22 55.12
C ASN A 768 -46.61 -6.58 54.22
N LEU A 769 -47.70 -5.80 54.34
CA LEU A 769 -48.95 -6.06 53.61
C LEU A 769 -48.76 -6.05 52.09
N THR A 770 -47.85 -5.21 51.57
CA THR A 770 -47.51 -5.17 50.14
C THR A 770 -46.93 -6.50 49.65
N LEU A 771 -45.95 -7.05 50.38
CA LEU A 771 -45.39 -8.36 50.05
C LEU A 771 -46.40 -9.49 50.25
N LYS A 772 -47.26 -9.39 51.28
CA LYS A 772 -48.33 -10.37 51.53
C LYS A 772 -49.30 -10.45 50.35
N SER A 773 -49.74 -9.32 49.81
CA SER A 773 -50.59 -9.26 48.61
C SER A 773 -49.87 -9.81 47.37
N ALA A 774 -48.60 -9.47 47.16
CA ALA A 774 -47.83 -9.95 46.01
C ALA A 774 -47.61 -11.49 46.02
N ILE A 775 -47.36 -12.07 47.20
CA ILE A 775 -47.31 -13.53 47.39
C ILE A 775 -48.67 -14.17 47.13
N GLN A 776 -49.77 -13.56 47.59
CA GLN A 776 -51.13 -14.07 47.38
C GLN A 776 -51.55 -14.01 45.89
N GLU A 777 -51.20 -12.93 45.19
CA GLU A 777 -51.45 -12.77 43.76
C GLU A 777 -50.67 -13.81 42.94
N TRP A 778 -49.37 -13.99 43.24
CA TRP A 778 -48.56 -15.04 42.62
C TRP A 778 -49.12 -16.45 42.91
N LYS A 779 -49.51 -16.75 44.17
CA LYS A 779 -50.16 -18.03 44.52
C LYS A 779 -51.46 -18.27 43.72
N GLN A 780 -52.19 -17.21 43.35
CA GLN A 780 -53.40 -17.32 42.51
C GLN A 780 -53.06 -17.52 41.02
N GLN A 781 -52.05 -16.82 40.50
CA GLN A 781 -51.60 -16.95 39.11
C GLN A 781 -51.11 -18.39 38.82
N GLN A 782 -50.30 -18.98 39.72
CA GLN A 782 -49.82 -20.35 39.58
C GLN A 782 -50.95 -21.40 39.51
N VAL A 783 -52.08 -21.16 40.18
CA VAL A 783 -53.28 -22.02 40.17
C VAL A 783 -54.13 -21.86 38.90
N GLN A 784 -53.88 -20.83 38.09
CA GLN A 784 -54.52 -20.64 36.78
C GLN A 784 -53.68 -21.18 35.61
N THR A 785 -52.42 -21.55 35.87
CA THR A 785 -51.47 -22.08 34.87
C THR A 785 -51.19 -23.58 35.01
N ALA A 786 -51.94 -24.29 35.84
CA ALA A 786 -51.80 -25.72 36.15
C ALA A 786 -53.11 -26.50 35.89
#